data_AF-A0A139ISG9-F1
#
_entry.id   AF-A0A139ISG9-F1
#
_cell.length_a   1.000
_cell.length_b   1.000
_cell.length_c   1.000
_cell.angle_alpha   90.00
_cell.angle_beta   90.00
_cell.angle_gamma   90.00
#
_symmetry.space_group_name_H-M   'P 1'
#
loop_
_entity.id
_entity.type
_entity.pdbx_description
1 polymer ?
#
loop_
_entity_poly.entity_id
_entity_poly.type
_entity_poly.pdbx_seq_one_letter_code
_entity_poly.pdbx_strand_id
1 'polypeptide(L)'
;MKTFTITALAACIAVASAKIATFVDPATNQTIRHFDCDVNRGKASAHFNDTTKFLLRNSRRPNSLQAISKRQTVSPAITIQTYFHILTTTAKSGQVTQDMATQQAAALNKAYNPIGVSFNLVNTSFTTDDEWAVGDGTAMDDAKKALRVGTYKDLNLYFHSDLTGGILGTCTLPSQVTAQTQVSQYYTDGCNINANTMPGGSMTGYNLGMTTVHETGHWLGLLHTFEGYSCTGDGDMIADTPMQSTSTDGCPTKPAKDSCPSVTGVDPIHNYMDYSSDACYTNFTPGQVSRIQTDGDITTTTMDTLKRRLSVGGGGPAQRQSSLQAQNADADLAKMGYKSELPRSLSMLSILGLSFAIMAVPFGLSTTLYITLTDGQSVTIIWGWVLVSLISLSIAASLAEICAVYPTAGGVYYWSAMMSTRKYAPIASWITGWLNLVGNWTVTLSINFSGAQLILSAIGLWREDWSANPWQTVLMFWAWMFVCFSVNAFASKYLDLINKICIYWTAASVLIIIVTLLAMSDDYRSGEFVFAHYDASASGWPDGWAFFVGLLQAAYTLTGYGLVASMCEEVQNPAREVPKAMVLSVAAAGITGIIYLIPLLFVLPDIQTLLDVASGQPIGTLFKIVTGSAGGGFGLLFLILGILFFAGVGALTASSRCTYAFARDGAIPGYKWLGTTNKTLDIPLWGLVLSTVVDCLLGLIYFGSTAAFNSFTGVATICLSCGYGLPILVSVLRGRRMVKHSSFPLGKFGFAINILCLCWIALAIALFCMPVSLPVTASSMNYASVVFVGFAAMSFAWYIIHGRKNFTGPPVVQDADPMLEGKPHPIDGDGELGLETETKLAMKES
;
A
#
# COMPACT_ATOMS: atom_id res chain seq x y z
N MET A 1 2.51 13.83 -41.19
CA MET A 1 3.51 13.04 -40.43
C MET A 1 2.78 12.18 -39.41
N LYS A 2 2.42 10.94 -39.76
CA LYS A 2 1.59 10.04 -38.93
C LYS A 2 2.07 8.58 -39.07
N THR A 3 3.33 8.28 -38.75
CA THR A 3 3.81 6.88 -38.75
C THR A 3 5.14 6.65 -38.00
N PHE A 4 5.38 7.24 -36.82
CA PHE A 4 6.68 7.07 -36.14
C PHE A 4 6.65 6.82 -34.62
N THR A 5 5.52 6.41 -34.04
CA THR A 5 5.39 6.31 -32.57
C THR A 5 5.00 4.94 -32.02
N ILE A 6 4.99 3.86 -32.82
CA ILE A 6 4.58 2.52 -32.33
C ILE A 6 5.74 1.49 -32.37
N THR A 7 6.81 1.74 -33.11
CA THR A 7 7.92 0.78 -33.27
C THR A 7 8.99 0.84 -32.18
N ALA A 8 9.04 1.90 -31.37
CA ALA A 8 10.04 2.05 -30.30
C ALA A 8 9.71 1.25 -29.02
N LEU A 9 8.45 0.86 -28.82
CA LEU A 9 8.01 0.17 -27.59
C LEU A 9 8.18 -1.36 -27.65
N ALA A 10 8.33 -1.94 -28.84
CA ALA A 10 8.47 -3.39 -29.03
C ALA A 10 9.94 -3.88 -29.02
N ALA A 11 10.91 -2.99 -29.24
CA ALA A 11 12.33 -3.37 -29.37
C ALA A 11 13.06 -3.56 -28.02
N CYS A 12 12.48 -3.16 -26.89
CA CYS A 12 13.10 -3.31 -25.57
C CYS A 12 12.75 -4.62 -24.84
N ILE A 13 11.91 -5.50 -25.40
CA ILE A 13 11.47 -6.74 -24.74
C ILE A 13 12.16 -8.00 -25.32
N ALA A 14 12.89 -7.90 -26.43
CA ALA A 14 13.43 -9.06 -27.16
C ALA A 14 14.96 -9.26 -27.03
N VAL A 15 15.57 -8.95 -25.89
CA VAL A 15 16.98 -9.30 -25.60
C VAL A 15 17.10 -9.94 -24.21
N ALA A 16 16.55 -11.14 -24.06
CA ALA A 16 16.87 -12.07 -22.97
C ALA A 16 16.40 -13.49 -23.34
N SER A 17 17.09 -14.15 -24.26
CA SER A 17 16.97 -15.61 -24.44
C SER A 17 18.34 -16.15 -24.79
N ALA A 18 18.97 -16.78 -23.80
CA ALA A 18 20.24 -17.47 -23.95
C ALA A 18 20.08 -18.67 -24.90
N LYS A 19 21.13 -18.93 -25.69
CA LYS A 19 21.25 -20.08 -26.59
C LYS A 19 21.15 -21.39 -25.78
N ILE A 20 20.23 -22.28 -26.13
CA ILE A 20 20.15 -23.64 -25.56
C ILE A 20 20.66 -24.63 -26.61
N ALA A 21 21.66 -25.42 -26.25
CA ALA A 21 22.18 -26.54 -27.04
C ALA A 21 21.24 -27.76 -26.89
N THR A 22 20.99 -28.47 -27.99
CA THR A 22 20.10 -29.65 -28.05
C THR A 22 20.92 -30.93 -28.23
N PHE A 23 20.51 -32.05 -27.61
CA PHE A 23 21.07 -33.39 -27.85
C PHE A 23 20.07 -34.23 -28.67
N VAL A 24 20.57 -35.14 -29.52
CA VAL A 24 19.74 -36.06 -30.32
C VAL A 24 19.91 -37.46 -29.77
N ASP A 25 18.83 -38.08 -29.29
CA ASP A 25 18.83 -39.44 -28.79
C ASP A 25 19.14 -40.44 -29.93
N PRO A 26 20.24 -41.22 -29.84
CA PRO A 26 20.62 -42.18 -30.88
C PRO A 26 19.64 -43.34 -31.07
N ALA A 27 18.79 -43.64 -30.07
CA ALA A 27 17.84 -44.75 -30.12
C ALA A 27 16.49 -44.35 -30.74
N THR A 28 16.05 -43.10 -30.55
CA THR A 28 14.74 -42.61 -31.01
C THR A 28 14.83 -41.56 -32.12
N ASN A 29 16.04 -41.07 -32.42
CA ASN A 29 16.33 -39.99 -33.36
C ASN A 29 15.55 -38.68 -33.07
N GLN A 30 15.13 -38.51 -31.81
CA GLN A 30 14.43 -37.31 -31.35
C GLN A 30 15.43 -36.29 -30.80
N THR A 31 15.24 -35.03 -31.16
CA THR A 31 16.00 -33.89 -30.59
C THR A 31 15.41 -33.58 -29.21
N ILE A 32 16.08 -34.06 -28.17
CA ILE A 32 15.70 -33.79 -26.78
C ILE A 32 16.29 -32.42 -26.41
N ARG A 33 15.41 -31.50 -26.00
CA ARG A 33 15.84 -30.23 -25.41
C ARG A 33 16.56 -30.55 -24.09
N HIS A 34 17.55 -29.73 -23.73
CA HIS A 34 18.23 -29.77 -22.43
C HIS A 34 17.27 -30.17 -21.30
N PHE A 35 17.65 -31.11 -20.43
CA PHE A 35 16.83 -31.55 -19.28
C PHE A 35 16.34 -30.30 -18.56
N ASP A 36 15.04 -30.05 -18.63
CA ASP A 36 14.34 -28.95 -17.97
C ASP A 36 13.27 -29.62 -17.14
N CYS A 37 13.18 -29.32 -15.84
CA CYS A 37 12.15 -29.87 -14.97
C CYS A 37 11.02 -28.88 -14.68
N ASP A 38 11.13 -27.65 -15.22
CA ASP A 38 10.12 -26.60 -15.12
C ASP A 38 9.66 -26.31 -13.66
N VAL A 39 10.55 -26.53 -12.68
CA VAL A 39 10.38 -26.18 -11.25
C VAL A 39 11.37 -25.08 -10.86
N ASN A 40 10.89 -23.93 -10.37
CA ASN A 40 11.74 -22.83 -9.93
C ASN A 40 11.06 -21.99 -8.84
N ARG A 41 11.79 -21.05 -8.25
CA ARG A 41 11.25 -20.13 -7.22
C ARG A 41 10.01 -19.36 -7.66
N GLY A 42 9.84 -19.08 -8.95
CA GLY A 42 8.67 -18.38 -9.51
C GLY A 42 7.38 -19.22 -9.44
N LYS A 43 7.52 -20.56 -9.44
CA LYS A 43 6.40 -21.50 -9.26
C LYS A 43 6.20 -21.94 -7.81
N ALA A 44 7.16 -21.65 -6.93
CA ALA A 44 7.06 -21.98 -5.52
C ALA A 44 5.99 -21.14 -4.82
N SER A 45 5.31 -21.74 -3.83
CA SER A 45 4.37 -20.99 -3.00
C SER A 45 5.10 -19.87 -2.25
N ALA A 46 4.40 -18.75 -2.01
CA ALA A 46 4.96 -17.65 -1.22
C ALA A 46 5.48 -18.13 0.14
N HIS A 47 4.79 -19.10 0.76
CA HIS A 47 5.22 -19.71 2.00
C HIS A 47 6.54 -20.47 1.86
N PHE A 48 6.68 -21.31 0.85
CA PHE A 48 7.93 -22.04 0.59
C PHE A 48 9.11 -21.08 0.43
N ASN A 49 8.92 -20.02 -0.38
CA ASN A 49 9.94 -18.98 -0.59
C ASN A 49 10.29 -18.20 0.69
N ASP A 50 9.33 -17.96 1.58
CA ASP A 50 9.59 -17.27 2.85
C ASP A 50 10.29 -18.17 3.87
N THR A 51 9.89 -19.43 3.96
CA THR A 51 10.49 -20.45 4.84
C THR A 51 11.93 -20.76 4.45
N THR A 52 12.20 -20.89 3.14
CA THR A 52 13.56 -21.11 2.61
C THR A 52 14.48 -19.94 2.90
N LYS A 53 14.02 -18.70 2.68
CA LYS A 53 14.75 -17.46 3.04
C LYS A 53 15.01 -17.33 4.54
N PHE A 54 14.03 -17.67 5.38
CA PHE A 54 14.20 -17.63 6.84
C PHE A 54 15.28 -18.61 7.31
N LEU A 55 15.25 -19.85 6.82
CA LEU A 55 16.21 -20.87 7.19
C LEU A 55 17.64 -20.54 6.70
N LEU A 56 17.79 -19.95 5.51
CA LEU A 56 19.07 -19.42 5.03
C LEU A 56 19.63 -18.30 5.92
N ARG A 57 18.79 -17.36 6.36
CA ARG A 57 19.23 -16.26 7.26
C ARG A 57 19.72 -16.77 8.61
N ASN A 58 19.16 -17.88 9.09
CA ASN A 58 19.53 -18.47 10.38
C ASN A 58 20.75 -19.40 10.28
N SER A 59 20.99 -20.04 9.12
CA SER A 59 22.18 -20.85 8.88
C SER A 59 23.46 -20.01 8.70
N ARG A 60 23.34 -18.75 8.24
CA ARG A 60 24.47 -17.79 8.12
C ARG A 60 24.96 -17.18 9.45
N ARG A 61 24.43 -17.58 10.62
CA ARG A 61 24.88 -17.08 11.93
C ARG A 61 26.05 -17.91 12.48
N PRO A 62 27.18 -17.31 12.90
CA PRO A 62 28.39 -18.04 13.29
C PRO A 62 28.21 -19.08 14.42
N ASN A 63 27.23 -18.89 15.31
CA ASN A 63 26.97 -19.78 16.46
C ASN A 63 25.90 -20.85 16.21
N SER A 64 25.23 -20.88 15.04
CA SER A 64 24.15 -21.86 14.78
C SER A 64 24.66 -23.19 14.24
N LEU A 65 25.81 -23.24 13.56
CA LEU A 65 26.38 -24.50 13.05
C LEU A 65 26.81 -25.46 14.18
N GLN A 66 27.35 -24.94 15.29
CA GLN A 66 27.65 -25.76 16.48
C GLN A 66 26.39 -26.19 17.26
N ALA A 67 25.29 -25.44 17.17
CA ALA A 67 24.02 -25.78 17.81
C ALA A 67 23.19 -26.76 16.97
N ILE A 68 23.29 -26.70 15.64
CA ILE A 68 22.65 -27.64 14.70
C ILE A 68 23.42 -28.97 14.68
N SER A 69 24.76 -28.94 14.69
CA SER A 69 25.58 -30.16 14.79
C SER A 69 25.38 -30.91 16.13
N LYS A 70 25.05 -30.21 17.23
CA LYS A 70 24.70 -30.86 18.50
C LYS A 70 23.30 -31.50 18.53
N ARG A 71 22.43 -31.24 17.56
CA ARG A 71 21.14 -31.92 17.39
C ARG A 71 21.24 -33.22 16.57
N GLN A 72 22.43 -33.60 16.15
CA GLN A 72 22.69 -34.81 15.36
C GLN A 72 22.66 -36.10 16.20
N THR A 73 21.75 -36.18 17.17
CA THR A 73 21.47 -37.40 17.92
C THR A 73 19.97 -37.69 17.84
N VAL A 74 19.66 -38.57 16.87
CA VAL A 74 18.43 -39.38 16.74
C VAL A 74 17.14 -38.60 16.43
N SER A 75 16.98 -38.14 15.18
CA SER A 75 15.65 -38.06 14.59
C SER A 75 15.29 -39.44 14.01
N PRO A 76 14.06 -39.95 14.20
CA PRO A 76 13.67 -41.25 13.65
C PRO A 76 13.78 -41.23 12.12
N ALA A 77 14.08 -42.38 11.52
CA ALA A 77 14.04 -42.56 10.08
C ALA A 77 12.65 -42.18 9.55
N ILE A 78 12.60 -41.28 8.56
CA ILE A 78 11.35 -40.87 7.93
C ILE A 78 10.96 -41.96 6.93
N THR A 79 9.75 -42.50 7.05
CA THR A 79 9.19 -43.45 6.08
C THR A 79 8.00 -42.81 5.37
N ILE A 80 8.13 -42.64 4.06
CA ILE A 80 7.11 -42.03 3.20
C ILE A 80 6.37 -43.15 2.47
N GLN A 81 5.06 -43.21 2.65
CA GLN A 81 4.21 -44.11 1.89
C GLN A 81 4.13 -43.60 0.45
N THR A 82 4.47 -44.45 -0.51
CA THR A 82 4.66 -44.05 -1.90
C THR A 82 3.77 -44.85 -2.83
N TYR A 83 3.13 -44.18 -3.78
CA TYR A 83 2.20 -44.75 -4.75
C TYR A 83 2.69 -44.45 -6.16
N PHE A 84 2.83 -45.48 -6.99
CA PHE A 84 3.23 -45.34 -8.39
C PHE A 84 2.02 -45.48 -9.31
N HIS A 85 1.88 -44.54 -10.23
CA HIS A 85 0.84 -44.52 -11.27
C HIS A 85 1.52 -44.56 -12.63
N ILE A 86 1.51 -45.72 -13.28
CA ILE A 86 2.09 -45.91 -14.61
C ILE A 86 1.01 -45.63 -15.66
N LEU A 87 1.24 -44.60 -16.46
CA LEU A 87 0.34 -44.07 -17.49
C LEU A 87 0.94 -44.38 -18.85
N THR A 88 0.27 -45.24 -19.62
CA THR A 88 0.77 -45.71 -20.92
C THR A 88 -0.20 -45.38 -22.04
N THR A 89 0.34 -45.03 -23.19
CA THR A 89 -0.44 -45.03 -24.42
C THR A 89 -0.79 -46.47 -24.79
N THR A 90 -1.87 -46.65 -25.55
CA THR A 90 -2.31 -47.93 -26.09
C THR A 90 -1.21 -48.61 -26.89
N ALA A 91 -0.38 -47.82 -27.61
CA ALA A 91 0.75 -48.34 -28.37
C ALA A 91 1.92 -48.86 -27.50
N LYS A 92 2.01 -48.38 -26.25
CA LYS A 92 3.09 -48.72 -25.30
C LYS A 92 2.59 -49.48 -24.07
N SER A 93 1.34 -49.96 -24.08
CA SER A 93 0.76 -50.75 -22.99
C SER A 93 1.51 -52.08 -22.84
N GLY A 94 2.48 -52.13 -21.93
CA GLY A 94 3.37 -53.27 -21.70
C GLY A 94 4.87 -52.96 -21.85
N GLN A 95 5.26 -51.76 -22.28
CA GLN A 95 6.68 -51.36 -22.33
C GLN A 95 7.23 -51.02 -20.94
N VAL A 96 6.40 -50.46 -20.05
CA VAL A 96 6.77 -50.20 -18.66
C VAL A 96 6.31 -51.39 -17.81
N THR A 97 7.24 -52.08 -17.16
CA THR A 97 6.95 -53.31 -16.42
C THR A 97 6.93 -53.08 -14.90
N GLN A 98 6.33 -54.01 -14.16
CA GLN A 98 6.39 -54.00 -12.69
C GLN A 98 7.83 -54.11 -12.17
N ASP A 99 8.73 -54.77 -12.92
CA ASP A 99 10.14 -54.85 -12.58
C ASP A 99 10.83 -53.48 -12.66
N MET A 100 10.51 -52.68 -13.69
CA MET A 100 11.01 -51.30 -13.80
C MET A 100 10.53 -50.45 -12.62
N ALA A 101 9.25 -50.55 -12.25
CA ALA A 101 8.69 -49.86 -11.08
C ALA A 101 9.38 -50.29 -9.77
N THR A 102 9.64 -51.58 -9.59
CA THR A 102 10.33 -52.12 -8.42
C THR A 102 11.77 -51.62 -8.33
N GLN A 103 12.49 -51.64 -9.47
CA GLN A 103 13.85 -51.12 -9.55
C GLN A 103 13.90 -49.61 -9.33
N GLN A 104 12.89 -48.86 -9.81
CA GLN A 104 12.78 -47.42 -9.57
C GLN A 104 12.59 -47.10 -8.08
N ALA A 105 11.75 -47.85 -7.37
CA ALA A 105 11.62 -47.70 -5.91
C ALA A 105 12.91 -48.06 -5.18
N ALA A 106 13.66 -49.07 -5.66
CA ALA A 106 14.98 -49.40 -5.12
C ALA A 106 16.01 -48.29 -5.37
N ALA A 107 16.01 -47.66 -6.55
CA ALA A 107 16.88 -46.53 -6.87
C ALA A 107 16.59 -45.32 -5.97
N LEU A 108 15.30 -45.02 -5.72
CA LEU A 108 14.88 -43.96 -4.81
C LEU A 108 15.38 -44.22 -3.38
N ASN A 109 15.14 -45.43 -2.86
CA ASN A 109 15.65 -45.81 -1.54
C ASN A 109 17.18 -45.83 -1.46
N LYS A 110 17.89 -46.22 -2.53
CA LYS A 110 19.35 -46.19 -2.57
C LYS A 110 19.91 -44.77 -2.39
N ALA A 111 19.27 -43.76 -2.97
CA ALA A 111 19.69 -42.36 -2.85
C ALA A 111 19.34 -41.73 -1.48
N TYR A 112 18.18 -42.07 -0.91
CA TYR A 112 17.65 -41.41 0.29
C TYR A 112 17.91 -42.15 1.62
N ASN A 113 18.10 -43.48 1.61
CA ASN A 113 18.39 -44.25 2.83
C ASN A 113 19.62 -43.73 3.60
N PRO A 114 20.74 -43.34 2.94
CA PRO A 114 21.92 -42.80 3.64
C PRO A 114 21.63 -41.54 4.47
N ILE A 115 20.57 -40.80 4.13
CA ILE A 115 20.16 -39.56 4.80
C ILE A 115 18.95 -39.77 5.73
N GLY A 116 18.58 -41.02 6.00
CA GLY A 116 17.53 -41.38 6.95
C GLY A 116 16.10 -41.24 6.41
N VAL A 117 15.91 -41.21 5.09
CA VAL A 117 14.60 -41.19 4.44
C VAL A 117 14.40 -42.48 3.65
N SER A 118 13.24 -43.12 3.85
CA SER A 118 12.87 -44.38 3.20
C SER A 118 11.50 -44.24 2.54
N PHE A 119 11.33 -44.87 1.38
CA PHE A 119 10.11 -44.86 0.59
C PHE A 119 9.51 -46.27 0.57
N ASN A 120 8.37 -46.42 1.21
CA ASN A 120 7.62 -47.67 1.23
C ASN A 120 6.62 -47.67 0.06
N LEU A 121 6.93 -48.42 -1.00
CA LEU A 121 6.04 -48.56 -2.16
C LEU A 121 4.79 -49.37 -1.76
N VAL A 122 3.66 -48.69 -1.63
CA VAL A 122 2.39 -49.28 -1.18
C VAL A 122 1.65 -49.96 -2.33
N ASN A 123 1.62 -49.31 -3.49
CA ASN A 123 0.92 -49.81 -4.66
C ASN A 123 1.55 -49.27 -5.96
N THR A 124 1.45 -50.08 -7.02
CA THR A 124 1.74 -49.69 -8.40
C THR A 124 0.49 -49.93 -9.24
N SER A 125 -0.05 -48.88 -9.85
CA SER A 125 -1.21 -48.95 -10.75
C SER A 125 -0.77 -48.76 -12.19
N PHE A 126 -1.41 -49.46 -13.12
CA PHE A 126 -1.20 -49.32 -14.56
C PHE A 126 -2.50 -48.83 -15.19
N THR A 127 -2.44 -47.69 -15.86
CA THR A 127 -3.56 -47.09 -16.58
C THR A 127 -3.16 -46.90 -18.04
N THR A 128 -4.01 -47.38 -18.95
CA THR A 128 -3.84 -47.13 -20.39
C THR A 128 -4.79 -46.02 -20.78
N ASP A 129 -4.23 -44.86 -21.06
CA ASP A 129 -4.96 -43.66 -21.47
C ASP A 129 -3.99 -42.78 -22.27
N ASP A 130 -4.31 -42.56 -23.56
CA ASP A 130 -3.39 -41.90 -24.48
C ASP A 130 -3.16 -40.43 -24.12
N GLU A 131 -4.17 -39.74 -23.60
CA GLU A 131 -4.06 -38.32 -23.21
C GLU A 131 -3.24 -38.19 -21.93
N TRP A 132 -3.51 -39.02 -20.93
CA TRP A 132 -2.79 -38.99 -19.65
C TRP A 132 -1.34 -39.45 -19.81
N ALA A 133 -1.07 -40.42 -20.68
CA ALA A 133 0.28 -40.91 -20.95
C ALA A 133 1.15 -39.89 -21.69
N VAL A 134 0.55 -38.97 -22.44
CA VAL A 134 1.24 -37.82 -23.07
C VAL A 134 1.38 -36.65 -22.09
N GLY A 135 0.34 -36.40 -21.28
CA GLY A 135 0.38 -35.37 -20.24
C GLY A 135 0.41 -33.93 -20.79
N ASP A 136 -0.20 -33.66 -21.94
CA ASP A 136 -0.30 -32.29 -22.50
C ASP A 136 -1.47 -31.51 -21.88
N GLY A 137 -1.35 -30.17 -21.84
CA GLY A 137 -2.41 -29.29 -21.35
C GLY A 137 -2.86 -29.61 -19.92
N THR A 138 -4.14 -29.95 -19.72
CA THR A 138 -4.72 -30.28 -18.40
C THR A 138 -4.60 -31.76 -18.04
N ALA A 139 -4.13 -32.62 -18.96
CA ALA A 139 -4.17 -34.07 -18.79
C ALA A 139 -3.38 -34.57 -17.57
N MET A 140 -2.29 -33.90 -17.19
CA MET A 140 -1.55 -34.23 -15.95
C MET A 140 -2.40 -33.99 -14.70
N ASP A 141 -3.11 -32.87 -14.64
CA ASP A 141 -3.95 -32.52 -13.50
C ASP A 141 -5.18 -33.43 -13.43
N ASP A 142 -5.74 -33.80 -14.58
CA ASP A 142 -6.87 -34.72 -14.68
C ASP A 142 -6.49 -36.14 -14.21
N ALA A 143 -5.33 -36.64 -14.64
CA ALA A 143 -4.78 -37.92 -14.17
C ALA A 143 -4.55 -37.90 -12.65
N LYS A 144 -3.94 -36.82 -12.13
CA LYS A 144 -3.71 -36.64 -10.68
C LYS A 144 -5.01 -36.60 -9.89
N LYS A 145 -6.01 -35.86 -10.39
CA LYS A 145 -7.34 -35.75 -9.78
C LYS A 145 -8.06 -37.10 -9.71
N ALA A 146 -7.90 -37.94 -10.73
CA ALA A 146 -8.55 -39.24 -10.81
C ALA A 146 -7.83 -40.32 -9.97
N LEU A 147 -6.49 -40.30 -9.95
CA LEU A 147 -5.71 -41.44 -9.46
C LEU A 147 -5.05 -41.22 -8.10
N ARG A 148 -4.92 -39.98 -7.61
CA ARG A 148 -4.24 -39.70 -6.34
C ARG A 148 -4.83 -40.52 -5.19
N VAL A 149 -3.95 -41.15 -4.40
CA VAL A 149 -4.32 -41.93 -3.22
C VAL A 149 -3.60 -41.40 -1.98
N GLY A 150 -4.25 -41.56 -0.83
CA GLY A 150 -3.68 -41.20 0.47
C GLY A 150 -3.88 -39.74 0.85
N THR A 151 -3.08 -39.31 1.80
CA THR A 151 -3.07 -37.96 2.39
C THR A 151 -1.93 -37.12 1.81
N TYR A 152 -1.75 -35.88 2.30
CA TYR A 152 -0.68 -35.02 1.80
C TYR A 152 0.74 -35.50 2.17
N LYS A 153 0.88 -36.35 3.19
CA LYS A 153 2.17 -36.93 3.59
C LYS A 153 2.61 -38.10 2.71
N ASP A 154 1.73 -38.57 1.82
CA ASP A 154 1.94 -39.75 1.00
C ASP A 154 2.34 -39.32 -0.41
N LEU A 155 3.47 -39.82 -0.91
CA LEU A 155 4.05 -39.42 -2.20
C LEU A 155 3.38 -40.18 -3.35
N ASN A 156 2.81 -39.45 -4.31
CA ASN A 156 2.26 -40.01 -5.53
C ASN A 156 3.19 -39.66 -6.71
N LEU A 157 3.68 -40.68 -7.42
CA LEU A 157 4.56 -40.53 -8.59
C LEU A 157 3.84 -41.05 -9.84
N TYR A 158 3.71 -40.19 -10.84
CA TYR A 158 3.02 -40.46 -12.10
C TYR A 158 4.06 -40.64 -13.20
N PHE A 159 4.11 -41.82 -13.80
CA PHE A 159 5.09 -42.17 -14.83
C PHE A 159 4.40 -42.25 -16.18
N HIS A 160 4.77 -41.35 -17.07
CA HIS A 160 4.16 -41.15 -18.39
C HIS A 160 5.02 -41.79 -19.47
N SER A 161 4.45 -42.66 -20.31
CA SER A 161 5.22 -43.31 -21.40
C SER A 161 5.65 -42.36 -22.51
N ASP A 162 4.94 -41.23 -22.66
CA ASP A 162 5.05 -40.28 -23.78
C ASP A 162 5.04 -38.83 -23.30
N LEU A 163 5.60 -38.56 -22.11
CA LEU A 163 5.61 -37.22 -21.50
C LEU A 163 6.05 -36.14 -22.50
N THR A 164 5.15 -35.20 -22.82
CA THR A 164 5.41 -34.11 -23.76
C THR A 164 6.15 -32.94 -23.11
N GLY A 165 6.58 -31.95 -23.90
CA GLY A 165 7.18 -30.70 -23.41
C GLY A 165 8.71 -30.68 -23.34
N GLY A 166 9.38 -31.79 -23.67
CA GLY A 166 10.85 -31.87 -23.67
C GLY A 166 11.48 -31.90 -22.27
N ILE A 167 10.67 -32.22 -21.25
CA ILE A 167 11.09 -32.39 -19.85
C ILE A 167 11.25 -33.88 -19.52
N LEU A 168 12.13 -34.22 -18.57
CA LEU A 168 12.24 -35.61 -18.08
C LEU A 168 11.33 -35.86 -16.88
N GLY A 169 10.99 -34.81 -16.14
CA GLY A 169 10.04 -34.84 -15.05
C GLY A 169 9.70 -33.44 -14.58
N THR A 170 8.68 -33.33 -13.75
CA THR A 170 8.33 -32.10 -13.03
C THR A 170 7.62 -32.46 -11.74
N CYS A 171 7.88 -31.71 -10.67
CA CYS A 171 7.28 -31.97 -9.38
C CYS A 171 6.83 -30.71 -8.64
N THR A 172 5.82 -30.87 -7.79
CA THR A 172 5.34 -29.80 -6.92
C THR A 172 6.28 -29.58 -5.74
N LEU A 173 6.57 -28.33 -5.41
CA LEU A 173 7.23 -27.95 -4.16
C LEU A 173 6.24 -28.01 -2.97
N PRO A 174 6.72 -28.21 -1.72
CA PRO A 174 5.88 -28.19 -0.53
C PRO A 174 4.99 -26.95 -0.43
N SER A 175 3.73 -27.18 -0.09
CA SER A 175 2.71 -26.14 0.06
C SER A 175 2.03 -26.21 1.43
N GLN A 176 1.34 -25.15 1.84
CA GLN A 176 0.68 -25.11 3.14
C GLN A 176 -0.59 -25.95 3.15
N VAL A 177 -0.44 -27.21 3.53
CA VAL A 177 -1.55 -28.14 3.72
C VAL A 177 -1.66 -28.48 5.21
N THR A 178 -2.88 -28.45 5.74
CA THR A 178 -3.19 -28.83 7.12
C THR A 178 -3.90 -30.18 7.12
N ALA A 179 -3.96 -30.84 8.28
CA ALA A 179 -4.73 -32.09 8.43
C ALA A 179 -6.22 -31.94 8.06
N GLN A 180 -6.75 -30.71 8.01
CA GLN A 180 -8.13 -30.39 7.66
C GLN A 180 -8.30 -29.96 6.19
N THR A 181 -7.21 -29.80 5.44
CA THR A 181 -7.25 -29.41 4.03
C THR A 181 -7.84 -30.57 3.22
N GLN A 182 -8.82 -30.28 2.37
CA GLN A 182 -9.47 -31.30 1.55
C GLN A 182 -8.59 -31.68 0.35
N VAL A 183 -8.69 -32.93 -0.11
CA VAL A 183 -7.96 -33.44 -1.29
C VAL A 183 -8.18 -32.55 -2.52
N SER A 184 -9.38 -32.00 -2.69
CA SER A 184 -9.71 -31.05 -3.77
C SER A 184 -8.83 -29.80 -3.81
N GLN A 185 -8.08 -29.50 -2.75
CA GLN A 185 -7.19 -28.34 -2.64
C GLN A 185 -5.71 -28.70 -2.85
N TYR A 186 -5.34 -29.99 -2.86
CA TYR A 186 -3.97 -30.44 -3.06
C TYR A 186 -3.85 -31.63 -4.04
N TYR A 187 -4.89 -31.93 -4.82
CA TYR A 187 -4.87 -33.09 -5.72
C TYR A 187 -3.75 -33.03 -6.78
N THR A 188 -3.24 -31.84 -7.10
CA THR A 188 -2.14 -31.61 -8.04
C THR A 188 -0.75 -31.94 -7.45
N ASP A 189 -0.66 -32.20 -6.14
CA ASP A 189 0.57 -32.59 -5.45
C ASP A 189 1.12 -33.94 -5.98
N GLY A 190 2.44 -34.04 -6.07
CA GLY A 190 3.17 -35.21 -6.56
C GLY A 190 3.96 -34.91 -7.83
N CYS A 191 4.73 -35.89 -8.30
CA CYS A 191 5.66 -35.71 -9.41
C CYS A 191 5.18 -36.44 -10.67
N ASN A 192 5.33 -35.79 -11.83
CA ASN A 192 5.13 -36.40 -13.15
C ASN A 192 6.50 -36.67 -13.76
N ILE A 193 6.79 -37.91 -14.16
CA ILE A 193 8.10 -38.36 -14.65
C ILE A 193 7.93 -39.09 -15.98
N ASN A 194 8.90 -38.94 -16.87
CA ASN A 194 8.97 -39.73 -18.09
C ASN A 194 9.38 -41.17 -17.75
N ALA A 195 8.52 -42.15 -18.02
CA ALA A 195 8.73 -43.55 -17.65
C ALA A 195 10.00 -44.17 -18.28
N ASN A 196 10.50 -43.59 -19.38
CA ASN A 196 11.74 -44.06 -20.02
C ASN A 196 13.01 -43.75 -19.23
N THR A 197 12.92 -42.93 -18.17
CA THR A 197 14.00 -42.65 -17.21
C THR A 197 14.12 -43.68 -16.10
N MET A 198 13.15 -44.60 -15.98
CA MET A 198 13.23 -45.70 -15.02
C MET A 198 14.42 -46.61 -15.32
N PRO A 199 14.95 -47.34 -14.32
CA PRO A 199 15.87 -48.45 -14.55
C PRO A 199 15.34 -49.42 -15.60
N GLY A 200 16.11 -49.62 -16.68
CA GLY A 200 15.72 -50.47 -17.82
C GLY A 200 14.92 -49.76 -18.91
N GLY A 201 14.63 -48.47 -18.76
CA GLY A 201 13.99 -47.64 -19.78
C GLY A 201 14.93 -47.26 -20.94
N SER A 202 14.36 -46.69 -22.00
CA SER A 202 15.08 -46.42 -23.25
C SER A 202 15.93 -45.13 -23.25
N MET A 203 15.86 -44.30 -22.20
CA MET A 203 16.50 -42.98 -22.17
C MET A 203 17.97 -43.05 -21.77
N THR A 204 18.84 -43.31 -22.75
CA THR A 204 20.28 -43.50 -22.53
C THR A 204 20.90 -42.33 -21.76
N GLY A 205 21.57 -42.63 -20.65
CA GLY A 205 22.23 -41.64 -19.78
C GLY A 205 21.36 -41.11 -18.64
N TYR A 206 20.05 -41.31 -18.71
CA TYR A 206 19.05 -40.89 -17.69
C TYR A 206 18.10 -42.03 -17.28
N ASN A 207 18.46 -43.29 -17.57
CA ASN A 207 17.64 -44.49 -17.36
C ASN A 207 18.10 -45.33 -16.15
N LEU A 208 18.69 -44.71 -15.12
CA LEU A 208 19.02 -45.36 -13.85
C LEU A 208 18.05 -44.95 -12.74
N GLY A 209 16.99 -44.22 -13.08
CA GLY A 209 15.95 -43.76 -12.17
C GLY A 209 16.32 -42.53 -11.37
N MET A 210 17.37 -41.79 -11.72
CA MET A 210 17.78 -40.60 -10.96
C MET A 210 16.93 -39.37 -11.26
N THR A 211 16.23 -39.30 -12.40
CA THR A 211 15.19 -38.28 -12.63
C THR A 211 14.14 -38.31 -11.51
N THR A 212 13.65 -39.49 -11.14
CA THR A 212 12.71 -39.63 -10.01
C THR A 212 13.33 -39.19 -8.68
N VAL A 213 14.62 -39.44 -8.46
CA VAL A 213 15.35 -38.99 -7.26
C VAL A 213 15.39 -37.46 -7.19
N HIS A 214 15.70 -36.82 -8.30
CA HIS A 214 15.73 -35.36 -8.48
C HIS A 214 14.35 -34.73 -8.22
N GLU A 215 13.31 -35.21 -8.92
CA GLU A 215 11.95 -34.69 -8.77
C GLU A 215 11.41 -34.86 -7.35
N THR A 216 11.71 -35.98 -6.71
CA THR A 216 11.36 -36.20 -5.30
C THR A 216 12.10 -35.23 -4.37
N GLY A 217 13.28 -34.75 -4.76
CA GLY A 217 14.02 -33.71 -4.05
C GLY A 217 13.25 -32.38 -4.01
N HIS A 218 12.61 -32.00 -5.11
CA HIS A 218 11.69 -30.87 -5.14
C HIS A 218 10.47 -31.10 -4.25
N TRP A 219 9.86 -32.28 -4.29
CA TRP A 219 8.74 -32.62 -3.40
C TRP A 219 9.11 -32.51 -1.91
N LEU A 220 10.37 -32.81 -1.57
CA LEU A 220 10.92 -32.66 -0.22
C LEU A 220 11.46 -31.25 0.08
N GLY A 221 11.33 -30.32 -0.86
CA GLY A 221 11.62 -28.90 -0.65
C GLY A 221 13.02 -28.44 -1.03
N LEU A 222 13.72 -29.16 -1.89
CA LEU A 222 14.99 -28.71 -2.47
C LEU A 222 14.77 -27.92 -3.76
N LEU A 223 15.68 -26.99 -4.05
CA LEU A 223 15.76 -26.25 -5.30
C LEU A 223 17.00 -26.70 -6.08
N HIS A 224 17.08 -26.33 -7.36
CA HIS A 224 18.26 -26.60 -8.18
C HIS A 224 19.51 -25.96 -7.60
N THR A 225 20.65 -26.63 -7.75
CA THR A 225 21.96 -26.06 -7.35
C THR A 225 22.30 -24.78 -8.10
N PHE A 226 21.79 -24.62 -9.33
CA PHE A 226 21.93 -23.45 -10.19
C PHE A 226 20.74 -22.48 -10.11
N GLU A 227 19.90 -22.59 -9.07
CA GLU A 227 18.71 -21.75 -8.93
C GLU A 227 19.06 -20.25 -8.92
N GLY A 228 18.36 -19.49 -9.75
CA GLY A 228 18.63 -18.07 -9.99
C GLY A 228 19.64 -17.79 -11.10
N TYR A 229 20.27 -18.82 -11.68
CA TYR A 229 21.16 -18.74 -12.85
C TYR A 229 22.20 -17.62 -12.73
N SER A 230 22.81 -17.50 -11.55
CA SER A 230 23.70 -16.39 -11.20
C SER A 230 24.79 -16.83 -10.25
N CYS A 231 25.97 -16.22 -10.36
CA CYS A 231 27.05 -16.34 -9.39
C CYS A 231 26.89 -15.39 -8.19
N THR A 232 25.73 -14.74 -8.06
CA THR A 232 25.43 -13.78 -7.00
C THR A 232 24.03 -14.03 -6.45
N GLY A 233 23.79 -13.63 -5.21
CA GLY A 233 22.49 -13.81 -4.55
C GLY A 233 22.47 -15.02 -3.62
N ASP A 234 21.32 -15.68 -3.54
CA ASP A 234 21.05 -16.72 -2.54
C ASP A 234 21.01 -18.16 -3.10
N GLY A 235 21.31 -18.38 -4.39
CA GLY A 235 21.42 -19.71 -5.02
C GLY A 235 20.20 -20.62 -4.80
N ASP A 236 20.43 -21.85 -4.33
CA ASP A 236 19.39 -22.81 -3.92
C ASP A 236 18.81 -22.55 -2.51
N MET A 237 19.24 -21.47 -1.86
CA MET A 237 18.95 -21.10 -0.46
C MET A 237 19.50 -22.08 0.58
N ILE A 238 20.58 -22.78 0.24
CA ILE A 238 21.29 -23.70 1.12
C ILE A 238 22.76 -23.27 1.16
N ALA A 239 23.24 -22.95 2.36
CA ALA A 239 24.49 -22.21 2.52
C ALA A 239 25.75 -23.01 2.14
N ASP A 240 25.69 -24.34 2.16
CA ASP A 240 26.82 -25.23 1.84
C ASP A 240 26.78 -25.78 0.41
N THR A 241 25.76 -25.44 -0.39
CA THR A 241 25.74 -25.74 -1.82
C THR A 241 26.57 -24.71 -2.58
N PRO A 242 27.59 -25.11 -3.36
CA PRO A 242 28.35 -24.19 -4.21
C PRO A 242 27.45 -23.50 -5.24
N MET A 243 27.67 -22.20 -5.48
CA MET A 243 26.89 -21.44 -6.47
C MET A 243 27.25 -21.84 -7.89
N GLN A 244 26.23 -21.97 -8.73
CA GLN A 244 26.34 -22.40 -10.11
C GLN A 244 25.47 -21.47 -10.97
N SER A 245 26.01 -20.88 -12.03
CA SER A 245 25.26 -19.96 -12.92
C SER A 245 24.59 -20.66 -14.10
N THR A 246 25.01 -21.90 -14.40
CA THR A 246 24.49 -22.71 -15.50
C THR A 246 24.39 -24.16 -15.08
N SER A 247 23.28 -24.84 -15.39
CA SER A 247 23.12 -26.28 -15.16
C SER A 247 24.21 -27.11 -15.84
N THR A 248 24.46 -28.32 -15.34
CA THR A 248 25.42 -29.24 -15.97
C THR A 248 24.72 -30.15 -16.98
N ASP A 249 25.38 -30.44 -18.10
CA ASP A 249 25.00 -31.51 -19.02
C ASP A 249 26.12 -32.56 -19.03
N GLY A 250 25.74 -33.83 -18.99
CA GLY A 250 26.67 -34.96 -18.86
C GLY A 250 27.38 -35.03 -17.50
N CYS A 251 28.64 -35.49 -17.49
CA CYS A 251 29.46 -35.61 -16.28
C CYS A 251 30.90 -35.09 -16.50
N PRO A 252 31.08 -33.76 -16.64
CA PRO A 252 32.37 -33.14 -16.95
C PRO A 252 33.30 -33.11 -15.72
N THR A 253 34.08 -34.18 -15.54
CA THR A 253 34.99 -34.32 -14.38
C THR A 253 36.39 -33.71 -14.61
N LYS A 254 36.81 -33.48 -15.85
CA LYS A 254 38.15 -32.97 -16.20
C LYS A 254 38.13 -32.07 -17.46
N PRO A 255 38.43 -30.76 -17.34
CA PRO A 255 38.57 -30.01 -16.10
C PRO A 255 37.25 -30.01 -15.30
N ALA A 256 37.33 -29.78 -13.99
CA ALA A 256 36.12 -29.61 -13.18
C ALA A 256 35.32 -28.42 -13.73
N LYS A 257 34.01 -28.59 -13.88
CA LYS A 257 33.13 -27.52 -14.32
C LYS A 257 33.06 -26.44 -13.25
N ASP A 258 33.32 -25.21 -13.64
CA ASP A 258 33.25 -24.04 -12.78
C ASP A 258 32.62 -22.90 -13.57
N SER A 259 31.31 -22.73 -13.37
CA SER A 259 30.53 -21.66 -13.98
C SER A 259 30.61 -20.35 -13.19
N CYS A 260 31.21 -20.37 -11.99
CA CYS A 260 31.31 -19.25 -11.07
C CYS A 260 32.72 -19.07 -10.48
N PRO A 261 33.73 -18.77 -11.31
CA PRO A 261 35.15 -18.76 -10.90
C PRO A 261 35.52 -17.65 -9.90
N SER A 262 34.60 -16.72 -9.65
CA SER A 262 34.78 -15.63 -8.67
C SER A 262 34.30 -16.00 -7.26
N VAL A 263 33.72 -17.19 -7.08
CA VAL A 263 33.14 -17.69 -5.85
C VAL A 263 33.88 -18.95 -5.44
N THR A 264 34.09 -19.18 -4.15
CA THR A 264 34.78 -20.38 -3.67
C THR A 264 33.94 -21.63 -3.91
N GLY A 265 34.46 -22.58 -4.69
CA GLY A 265 33.82 -23.87 -5.00
C GLY A 265 33.95 -24.20 -6.49
N VAL A 266 33.51 -25.39 -6.87
CA VAL A 266 33.26 -25.76 -8.28
C VAL A 266 31.79 -26.18 -8.40
N ASP A 267 31.26 -26.23 -9.62
CA ASP A 267 29.87 -26.63 -9.85
C ASP A 267 29.62 -28.02 -9.23
N PRO A 268 28.55 -28.21 -8.44
CA PRO A 268 28.29 -29.45 -7.72
C PRO A 268 27.70 -30.54 -8.64
N ILE A 269 28.44 -30.94 -9.68
CA ILE A 269 27.98 -31.85 -10.74
C ILE A 269 27.51 -33.23 -10.26
N HIS A 270 27.90 -33.63 -9.04
CA HIS A 270 27.53 -34.91 -8.43
C HIS A 270 26.29 -34.82 -7.53
N ASN A 271 25.71 -33.62 -7.40
CA ASN A 271 24.54 -33.37 -6.58
C ASN A 271 23.26 -33.78 -7.30
N TYR A 272 22.35 -34.49 -6.62
CA TYR A 272 21.08 -34.93 -7.21
C TYR A 272 20.18 -33.79 -7.72
N MET A 273 20.38 -32.55 -7.27
CA MET A 273 19.62 -31.36 -7.69
C MET A 273 20.29 -30.54 -8.82
N ASP A 274 21.35 -31.06 -9.45
CA ASP A 274 21.87 -30.54 -10.73
C ASP A 274 21.16 -31.26 -11.91
N TYR A 275 21.58 -31.02 -13.15
CA TYR A 275 21.07 -31.68 -14.38
C TYR A 275 22.07 -32.65 -15.03
N SER A 276 23.10 -33.07 -14.28
CA SER A 276 24.08 -34.05 -14.73
C SER A 276 23.44 -35.40 -15.14
N SER A 277 24.18 -36.21 -15.89
CA SER A 277 23.74 -37.56 -16.23
C SER A 277 23.66 -38.47 -15.00
N ASP A 278 22.81 -39.50 -15.05
CA ASP A 278 22.51 -40.37 -13.90
C ASP A 278 23.76 -41.01 -13.27
N ALA A 279 24.75 -41.34 -14.10
CA ALA A 279 26.02 -41.92 -13.66
C ALA A 279 26.89 -40.95 -12.85
N CYS A 280 26.62 -39.65 -12.93
CA CYS A 280 27.34 -38.60 -12.21
C CYS A 280 26.81 -38.37 -10.80
N TYR A 281 25.54 -38.68 -10.53
CA TYR A 281 24.94 -38.35 -9.25
C TYR A 281 25.39 -39.26 -8.11
N THR A 282 25.68 -38.67 -6.96
CA THR A 282 26.16 -39.44 -5.79
C THR A 282 25.58 -39.00 -4.45
N ASN A 283 25.21 -37.72 -4.27
CA ASN A 283 24.85 -37.24 -2.93
C ASN A 283 24.00 -35.96 -2.89
N PHE A 284 23.43 -35.68 -1.72
CA PHE A 284 22.97 -34.36 -1.29
C PHE A 284 24.06 -33.68 -0.43
N THR A 285 24.03 -32.35 -0.30
CA THR A 285 24.85 -31.64 0.69
C THR A 285 24.30 -31.82 2.11
N PRO A 286 25.14 -31.71 3.17
CA PRO A 286 24.65 -31.71 4.54
C PRO A 286 23.51 -30.70 4.82
N GLY A 287 23.55 -29.52 4.21
CA GLY A 287 22.49 -28.52 4.31
C GLY A 287 21.19 -28.94 3.62
N GLN A 288 21.27 -29.60 2.46
CA GLN A 288 20.12 -30.23 1.79
C GLN A 288 19.51 -31.35 2.65
N VAL A 289 20.34 -32.18 3.28
CA VAL A 289 19.86 -33.21 4.22
C VAL A 289 19.15 -32.59 5.41
N SER A 290 19.73 -31.56 6.02
CA SER A 290 19.10 -30.86 7.14
C SER A 290 17.76 -30.22 6.74
N ARG A 291 17.64 -29.71 5.51
CA ARG A 291 16.38 -29.18 4.95
C ARG A 291 15.33 -30.27 4.86
N ILE A 292 15.64 -31.38 4.19
CA ILE A 292 14.73 -32.53 4.02
C ILE A 292 14.24 -33.03 5.38
N GLN A 293 15.12 -33.15 6.37
CA GLN A 293 14.77 -33.64 7.70
C GLN A 293 13.93 -32.62 8.51
N THR A 294 14.18 -31.32 8.34
CA THR A 294 13.40 -30.26 9.02
C THR A 294 12.00 -30.12 8.44
N ASP A 295 11.86 -30.21 7.12
CA ASP A 295 10.57 -30.15 6.42
C ASP A 295 9.82 -31.49 6.47
N GLY A 296 10.54 -32.62 6.65
CA GLY A 296 9.94 -33.94 6.86
C GLY A 296 9.27 -34.14 8.23
N ASP A 297 9.81 -33.52 9.30
CA ASP A 297 9.18 -33.53 10.64
C ASP A 297 7.92 -32.63 10.70
N ILE A 298 7.78 -31.69 9.75
CA ILE A 298 6.63 -30.78 9.60
C ILE A 298 5.39 -31.51 9.07
N THR A 299 5.54 -32.64 8.36
CA THR A 299 4.41 -33.38 7.79
C THR A 299 3.74 -34.38 8.74
N THR A 300 4.35 -34.75 9.88
CA THR A 300 3.85 -35.88 10.69
C THR A 300 3.33 -35.59 12.09
N THR A 301 3.93 -34.80 12.99
CA THR A 301 3.38 -34.79 14.38
C THR A 301 3.61 -33.57 15.28
N THR A 302 4.30 -32.51 14.85
CA THR A 302 4.80 -31.50 15.82
C THR A 302 4.18 -30.10 15.63
N MET A 303 3.01 -30.02 14.99
CA MET A 303 2.23 -28.76 14.90
C MET A 303 1.22 -28.56 16.04
N ASP A 304 0.80 -29.58 16.79
CA ASP A 304 -0.22 -29.38 17.85
C ASP A 304 0.34 -28.69 19.10
N THR A 305 1.61 -28.95 19.44
CA THR A 305 2.29 -28.33 20.58
C THR A 305 2.68 -26.88 20.29
N LEU A 306 2.96 -26.54 19.03
CA LEU A 306 3.13 -25.15 18.58
C LEU A 306 1.77 -24.44 18.39
N LYS A 307 0.74 -25.14 17.89
CA LYS A 307 -0.63 -24.58 17.72
C LYS A 307 -1.30 -24.20 19.02
N ARG A 308 -1.01 -24.87 20.15
CA ARG A 308 -1.54 -24.44 21.45
C ARG A 308 -0.96 -23.10 21.94
N ARG A 309 0.19 -22.67 21.40
CA ARG A 309 0.76 -21.33 21.61
C ARG A 309 0.49 -20.33 20.48
N LEU A 310 -0.04 -20.79 19.34
CA LEU A 310 -0.22 -19.99 18.11
C LEU A 310 -1.67 -19.95 17.58
N SER A 311 -2.65 -20.48 18.34
CA SER A 311 -4.06 -20.48 17.98
C SER A 311 -4.70 -19.11 18.17
N VAL A 312 -4.40 -18.17 17.25
CA VAL A 312 -5.36 -17.18 16.73
C VAL A 312 -5.00 -16.88 15.25
N GLY A 313 -5.86 -17.33 14.32
CA GLY A 313 -6.06 -16.70 13.00
C GLY A 313 -5.32 -17.27 11.78
N GLY A 314 -6.08 -17.90 10.87
CA GLY A 314 -5.64 -18.30 9.51
C GLY A 314 -5.76 -17.18 8.48
N GLY A 315 -4.82 -17.17 7.52
CA GLY A 315 -4.74 -16.30 6.33
C GLY A 315 -3.40 -16.58 5.61
N GLY A 316 -3.33 -16.61 4.27
CA GLY A 316 -2.07 -16.89 3.51
C GLY A 316 -1.06 -15.72 3.58
N PRO A 317 0.26 -15.87 3.35
CA PRO A 317 1.31 -14.94 3.83
C PRO A 317 1.16 -13.44 3.54
N ALA A 318 0.64 -13.01 2.38
CA ALA A 318 0.34 -11.60 2.12
C ALA A 318 -0.94 -11.12 2.82
N GLN A 319 -1.94 -12.01 2.89
CA GLN A 319 -3.15 -11.85 3.70
C GLN A 319 -2.85 -12.03 5.20
N ARG A 320 -1.75 -12.71 5.56
CA ARG A 320 -1.27 -12.99 6.92
C ARG A 320 -0.35 -11.91 7.43
N GLN A 321 0.48 -11.30 6.57
CA GLN A 321 1.20 -10.08 6.89
C GLN A 321 0.23 -8.92 7.04
N SER A 322 -0.73 -8.77 6.12
CA SER A 322 -1.80 -7.77 6.28
C SER A 322 -2.73 -8.10 7.44
N SER A 323 -3.04 -9.37 7.75
CA SER A 323 -3.85 -9.73 8.92
C SER A 323 -3.08 -9.64 10.24
N LEU A 324 -1.79 -9.97 10.29
CA LEU A 324 -0.93 -9.80 11.49
C LEU A 324 -0.63 -8.32 11.72
N GLN A 325 -0.39 -7.54 10.66
CA GLN A 325 -0.28 -6.09 10.77
C GLN A 325 -1.61 -5.47 11.17
N ALA A 326 -2.74 -5.92 10.61
CA ALA A 326 -4.07 -5.50 11.03
C ALA A 326 -4.36 -5.88 12.49
N GLN A 327 -4.04 -7.11 12.92
CA GLN A 327 -4.18 -7.56 14.31
C GLN A 327 -3.27 -6.78 15.27
N ASN A 328 -2.02 -6.50 14.88
CA ASN A 328 -1.11 -5.66 15.67
C ASN A 328 -1.61 -4.21 15.74
N ALA A 329 -2.09 -3.65 14.63
CA ALA A 329 -2.67 -2.31 14.58
C ALA A 329 -3.97 -2.23 15.39
N ASP A 330 -4.79 -3.29 15.40
CA ASP A 330 -6.00 -3.40 16.23
C ASP A 330 -5.66 -3.57 17.70
N ALA A 331 -4.60 -4.32 18.03
CA ALA A 331 -4.09 -4.44 19.39
C ALA A 331 -3.50 -3.11 19.90
N ASP A 332 -2.77 -2.37 19.05
CA ASP A 332 -2.25 -1.05 19.38
C ASP A 332 -3.40 -0.02 19.51
N LEU A 333 -4.45 -0.14 18.70
CA LEU A 333 -5.68 0.65 18.84
C LEU A 333 -6.43 0.34 20.15
N ALA A 334 -6.46 -0.94 20.54
CA ALA A 334 -7.04 -1.38 21.81
C ALA A 334 -6.25 -0.87 23.02
N LYS A 335 -4.91 -0.81 22.94
CA LYS A 335 -4.07 -0.13 23.95
C LYS A 335 -4.33 1.37 24.04
N MET A 336 -4.94 1.97 23.03
CA MET A 336 -5.38 3.36 23.02
C MET A 336 -6.85 3.51 23.45
N GLY A 337 -7.49 2.42 23.87
CA GLY A 337 -8.86 2.42 24.41
C GLY A 337 -9.97 2.33 23.36
N TYR A 338 -9.63 2.04 22.11
CA TYR A 338 -10.59 1.94 21.01
C TYR A 338 -10.72 0.52 20.47
N LYS A 339 -11.95 0.17 20.08
CA LYS A 339 -12.24 -1.07 19.36
C LYS A 339 -12.22 -0.82 17.85
N SER A 340 -11.60 -1.73 17.10
CA SER A 340 -11.60 -1.70 15.63
C SER A 340 -13.00 -2.01 15.10
N GLU A 341 -13.61 -1.05 14.39
CA GLU A 341 -14.98 -1.13 13.85
C GLU A 341 -15.02 -0.91 12.32
N LEU A 342 -13.88 -0.58 11.69
CA LEU A 342 -13.74 -0.32 10.26
C LEU A 342 -12.77 -1.33 9.63
N PRO A 343 -13.00 -1.78 8.38
CA PRO A 343 -12.10 -2.72 7.72
C PRO A 343 -10.77 -2.05 7.33
N ARG A 344 -9.65 -2.72 7.63
CA ARG A 344 -8.30 -2.27 7.22
C ARG A 344 -7.97 -2.61 5.76
N SER A 345 -8.63 -1.92 4.83
CA SER A 345 -8.50 -2.18 3.39
C SER A 345 -7.52 -1.26 2.64
N LEU A 346 -7.05 -0.17 3.26
CA LEU A 346 -6.24 0.84 2.58
C LEU A 346 -4.74 0.53 2.66
N SER A 347 -4.10 0.47 1.50
CA SER A 347 -2.65 0.33 1.35
C SER A 347 -1.91 1.69 1.43
N MET A 348 -0.60 1.69 1.70
CA MET A 348 0.21 2.93 1.72
C MET A 348 0.03 3.79 0.45
N LEU A 349 0.03 3.16 -0.73
CA LEU A 349 -0.18 3.85 -2.01
C LEU A 349 -1.57 4.47 -2.11
N SER A 350 -2.58 3.79 -1.57
CA SER A 350 -3.97 4.28 -1.50
C SER A 350 -4.07 5.56 -0.69
N ILE A 351 -3.42 5.57 0.47
CA ILE A 351 -3.47 6.68 1.43
C ILE A 351 -2.69 7.87 0.91
N LEU A 352 -1.54 7.61 0.27
CA LEU A 352 -0.79 8.63 -0.46
C LEU A 352 -1.64 9.22 -1.58
N GLY A 353 -2.32 8.36 -2.36
CA GLY A 353 -3.22 8.75 -3.43
C GLY A 353 -4.40 9.58 -2.94
N LEU A 354 -5.03 9.21 -1.82
CA LEU A 354 -6.09 9.97 -1.18
C LEU A 354 -5.60 11.36 -0.72
N SER A 355 -4.46 11.43 -0.05
CA SER A 355 -3.87 12.70 0.40
C SER A 355 -3.61 13.63 -0.79
N PHE A 356 -3.00 13.08 -1.84
CA PHE A 356 -2.71 13.79 -3.08
C PHE A 356 -3.98 14.20 -3.83
N ALA A 357 -5.01 13.34 -3.83
CA ALA A 357 -6.32 13.61 -4.41
C ALA A 357 -7.01 14.78 -3.71
N ILE A 358 -6.96 14.85 -2.37
CA ILE A 358 -7.61 15.95 -1.65
C ILE A 358 -6.89 17.28 -1.89
N MET A 359 -5.56 17.29 -1.92
CA MET A 359 -4.80 18.51 -2.25
C MET A 359 -5.01 18.95 -3.70
N ALA A 360 -5.19 17.98 -4.63
CA ALA A 360 -5.58 18.20 -6.02
C ALA A 360 -4.92 19.45 -6.65
N VAL A 361 -3.58 19.50 -6.60
CA VAL A 361 -2.80 20.72 -6.85
C VAL A 361 -3.24 21.49 -8.10
N PRO A 362 -3.41 20.87 -9.28
CA PRO A 362 -3.85 21.61 -10.47
C PRO A 362 -5.23 22.23 -10.31
N PHE A 363 -6.18 21.53 -9.67
CA PHE A 363 -7.52 22.05 -9.41
C PHE A 363 -7.53 23.17 -8.36
N GLY A 364 -6.84 22.98 -7.23
CA GLY A 364 -6.75 23.98 -6.17
C GLY A 364 -6.13 25.29 -6.68
N LEU A 365 -5.02 25.19 -7.40
CA LEU A 365 -4.35 26.34 -8.02
C LEU A 365 -5.21 27.00 -9.10
N SER A 366 -5.95 26.23 -9.89
CA SER A 366 -6.81 26.77 -10.95
C SER A 366 -8.01 27.54 -10.41
N THR A 367 -8.68 26.98 -9.40
CA THR A 367 -9.93 27.55 -8.86
C THR A 367 -9.70 28.74 -7.94
N THR A 368 -8.47 28.94 -7.47
CA THR A 368 -8.08 30.08 -6.62
C THR A 368 -7.11 31.04 -7.31
N LEU A 369 -6.86 30.86 -8.62
CA LEU A 369 -5.91 31.66 -9.40
C LEU A 369 -6.19 33.17 -9.34
N TYR A 370 -7.46 33.57 -9.26
CA TYR A 370 -7.83 34.99 -9.18
C TYR A 370 -7.21 35.70 -7.97
N ILE A 371 -6.98 35.00 -6.85
CA ILE A 371 -6.39 35.56 -5.63
C ILE A 371 -4.98 36.04 -5.94
N THR A 372 -4.14 35.17 -6.48
CA THR A 372 -2.73 35.51 -6.75
C THR A 372 -2.55 36.40 -7.96
N LEU A 373 -3.45 36.35 -8.95
CA LEU A 373 -3.46 37.33 -10.04
C LEU A 373 -3.75 38.75 -9.53
N THR A 374 -4.55 38.88 -8.47
CA THR A 374 -4.84 40.18 -7.83
C THR A 374 -3.69 40.61 -6.90
N ASP A 375 -3.14 39.65 -6.15
CA ASP A 375 -2.21 39.87 -5.04
C ASP A 375 -0.75 39.57 -5.43
N GLY A 376 -0.22 40.19 -6.49
CA GLY A 376 1.21 40.17 -6.82
C GLY A 376 1.64 39.26 -7.97
N GLN A 377 0.69 38.66 -8.70
CA GLN A 377 0.88 37.95 -9.97
C GLN A 377 2.00 36.90 -9.91
N SER A 378 2.93 36.90 -10.88
CA SER A 378 3.92 35.82 -11.08
C SER A 378 4.77 35.53 -9.85
N VAL A 379 5.26 36.55 -9.15
CA VAL A 379 6.07 36.38 -7.94
C VAL A 379 5.26 35.74 -6.80
N THR A 380 4.02 36.15 -6.59
CA THR A 380 3.15 35.51 -5.59
C THR A 380 2.79 34.08 -5.99
N ILE A 381 2.49 33.83 -7.27
CA ILE A 381 2.14 32.51 -7.81
C ILE A 381 3.28 31.51 -7.58
N ILE A 382 4.52 31.83 -7.97
CA ILE A 382 5.66 30.90 -7.83
C ILE A 382 6.23 30.92 -6.42
N TRP A 383 6.67 32.08 -5.95
CA TRP A 383 7.45 32.15 -4.70
C TRP A 383 6.57 32.01 -3.48
N GLY A 384 5.31 32.47 -3.56
CA GLY A 384 4.29 32.16 -2.54
C GLY A 384 4.02 30.65 -2.46
N TRP A 385 3.91 29.96 -3.61
CA TRP A 385 3.78 28.50 -3.65
C TRP A 385 4.99 27.78 -3.03
N VAL A 386 6.21 28.17 -3.39
CA VAL A 386 7.44 27.59 -2.83
C VAL A 386 7.53 27.80 -1.33
N LEU A 387 7.32 29.03 -0.86
CA LEU A 387 7.36 29.39 0.56
C LEU A 387 6.36 28.56 1.37
N VAL A 388 5.10 28.54 0.94
CA VAL A 388 4.04 27.82 1.65
C VAL A 388 4.21 26.30 1.55
N SER A 389 4.79 25.78 0.45
CA SER A 389 5.15 24.36 0.34
C SER A 389 6.19 23.93 1.38
N LEU A 390 7.24 24.73 1.57
CA LEU A 390 8.29 24.44 2.56
C LEU A 390 7.75 24.50 4.01
N ILE A 391 6.88 25.47 4.29
CA ILE A 391 6.23 25.60 5.58
C ILE A 391 5.24 24.45 5.81
N SER A 392 4.44 24.10 4.80
CA SER A 392 3.49 22.98 4.87
C SER A 392 4.21 21.65 5.08
N LEU A 393 5.39 21.46 4.48
CA LEU A 393 6.23 20.28 4.72
C LEU A 393 6.69 20.21 6.18
N SER A 394 7.02 21.36 6.77
CA SER A 394 7.38 21.48 8.19
C SER A 394 6.22 21.11 9.11
N ILE A 395 4.99 21.56 8.80
CA ILE A 395 3.78 21.21 9.57
C ILE A 395 3.48 19.73 9.42
N ALA A 396 3.49 19.20 8.19
CA ALA A 396 3.24 17.79 7.91
C ALA A 396 4.25 16.90 8.63
N ALA A 397 5.53 17.26 8.66
CA ALA A 397 6.57 16.52 9.37
C ALA A 397 6.36 16.53 10.89
N SER A 398 5.93 17.67 11.46
CA SER A 398 5.58 17.80 12.88
C SER A 398 4.40 16.93 13.28
N LEU A 399 3.34 16.92 12.46
CA LEU A 399 2.18 16.07 12.69
C LEU A 399 2.50 14.59 12.45
N ALA A 400 3.33 14.26 11.46
CA ALA A 400 3.77 12.90 11.17
C ALA A 400 4.54 12.29 12.36
N GLU A 401 5.41 13.05 13.01
CA GLU A 401 6.12 12.62 14.21
C GLU A 401 5.15 12.27 15.36
N ILE A 402 4.09 13.06 15.55
CA ILE A 402 3.05 12.83 16.56
C ILE A 402 2.18 11.62 16.18
N CYS A 403 1.74 11.55 14.93
CA CYS A 403 0.93 10.46 14.38
C CYS A 403 1.65 9.11 14.48
N ALA A 404 2.97 9.08 14.31
CA ALA A 404 3.76 7.86 14.44
C ALA A 404 3.76 7.28 15.86
N VAL A 405 3.47 8.10 16.89
CA VAL A 405 3.32 7.67 18.28
C VAL A 405 1.85 7.32 18.58
N TYR A 406 0.91 8.10 18.05
CA TYR A 406 -0.52 7.98 18.35
C TYR A 406 -1.38 7.81 17.07
N PRO A 407 -1.29 6.67 16.37
CA PRO A 407 -1.96 6.48 15.08
C PRO A 407 -3.45 6.12 15.23
N THR A 408 -4.31 7.09 15.51
CA THR A 408 -5.77 6.91 15.68
C THR A 408 -6.58 7.73 14.67
N ALA A 409 -7.79 7.28 14.32
CA ALA A 409 -8.69 8.05 13.44
C ALA A 409 -9.18 9.37 14.08
N GLY A 410 -9.04 9.51 15.40
CA GLY A 410 -9.26 10.78 16.10
C GLY A 410 -8.22 11.85 15.75
N GLY A 411 -7.07 11.46 15.20
CA GLY A 411 -6.03 12.35 14.70
C GLY A 411 -5.71 13.47 15.69
N VAL A 412 -5.81 14.71 15.21
CA VAL A 412 -5.38 15.92 15.91
C VAL A 412 -6.04 16.16 17.26
N TYR A 413 -7.31 15.78 17.44
CA TYR A 413 -7.99 15.98 18.73
C TYR A 413 -7.54 14.95 19.76
N TYR A 414 -7.30 13.71 19.31
CA TYR A 414 -6.74 12.66 20.14
C TYR A 414 -5.31 13.01 20.56
N TRP A 415 -4.49 13.47 19.61
CA TRP A 415 -3.13 13.94 19.88
C TRP A 415 -3.10 15.08 20.89
N SER A 416 -4.02 16.04 20.77
CA SER A 416 -4.16 17.15 21.71
C SER A 416 -4.52 16.65 23.12
N ALA A 417 -5.38 15.65 23.23
CA ALA A 417 -5.75 15.03 24.51
C ALA A 417 -4.56 14.32 25.16
N MET A 418 -3.92 13.40 24.42
CA MET A 418 -2.88 12.53 24.92
C MET A 418 -1.60 13.29 25.28
N MET A 419 -1.32 14.36 24.54
CA MET A 419 -0.19 15.23 24.85
C MET A 419 -0.49 16.24 25.95
N SER A 420 -1.75 16.56 26.24
CA SER A 420 -2.08 17.49 27.32
C SER A 420 -1.96 16.84 28.70
N THR A 421 -1.86 17.65 29.76
CA THR A 421 -1.99 17.11 31.12
C THR A 421 -3.44 16.73 31.38
N ARG A 422 -3.69 15.79 32.33
CA ARG A 422 -5.03 15.26 32.63
C ARG A 422 -6.10 16.35 32.84
N LYS A 423 -5.71 17.47 33.45
CA LYS A 423 -6.61 18.62 33.69
C LYS A 423 -7.05 19.31 32.39
N TYR A 424 -6.16 19.41 31.40
CA TYR A 424 -6.42 20.14 30.15
C TYR A 424 -6.79 19.21 28.98
N ALA A 425 -6.64 17.90 29.12
CA ALA A 425 -6.92 16.94 28.04
C ALA A 425 -8.35 17.01 27.47
N PRO A 426 -9.43 17.12 28.28
CA PRO A 426 -10.79 17.22 27.73
C PRO A 426 -11.06 18.54 27.00
N ILE A 427 -10.53 19.67 27.49
CA ILE A 427 -10.76 20.97 26.84
C ILE A 427 -9.91 21.12 25.57
N ALA A 428 -8.67 20.63 25.60
CA ALA A 428 -7.78 20.65 24.44
C ALA A 428 -8.33 19.78 23.30
N SER A 429 -8.83 18.58 23.63
CA SER A 429 -9.45 17.70 22.64
C SER A 429 -10.79 18.25 22.12
N TRP A 430 -11.58 18.92 22.96
CA TRP A 430 -12.80 19.58 22.53
C TRP A 430 -12.53 20.68 21.49
N ILE A 431 -11.63 21.61 21.82
CA ILE A 431 -11.30 22.74 20.93
C ILE A 431 -10.73 22.21 19.62
N THR A 432 -9.74 21.32 19.67
CA THR A 432 -9.14 20.76 18.46
C THR A 432 -10.13 19.93 17.65
N GLY A 433 -10.99 19.14 18.30
CA GLY A 433 -12.00 18.32 17.64
C GLY A 433 -13.01 19.15 16.87
N TRP A 434 -13.52 20.23 17.47
CA TRP A 434 -14.45 21.15 16.80
C TRP A 434 -13.78 21.93 15.66
N LEU A 435 -12.55 22.42 15.86
CA LEU A 435 -11.78 23.07 14.80
C LEU A 435 -11.54 22.11 13.62
N ASN A 436 -11.18 20.86 13.90
CA ASN A 436 -10.95 19.86 12.87
C ASN A 436 -12.25 19.48 12.15
N LEU A 437 -13.36 19.30 12.88
CA LEU A 437 -14.68 18.98 12.32
C LEU A 437 -15.15 20.08 11.35
N VAL A 438 -15.14 21.33 11.82
CA VAL A 438 -15.57 22.49 11.01
C VAL A 438 -14.63 22.69 9.84
N GLY A 439 -13.32 22.54 10.05
CA GLY A 439 -12.33 22.60 8.97
C GLY A 439 -12.57 21.55 7.88
N ASN A 440 -12.92 20.32 8.27
CA ASN A 440 -13.25 19.22 7.35
C ASN A 440 -14.54 19.48 6.55
N TRP A 441 -15.59 19.98 7.19
CA TRP A 441 -16.83 20.37 6.49
C TRP A 441 -16.57 21.53 5.52
N THR A 442 -15.94 22.60 6.00
CA THR A 442 -15.71 23.80 5.18
C THR A 442 -14.76 23.57 4.01
N VAL A 443 -13.73 22.72 4.14
CA VAL A 443 -12.86 22.34 3.00
C VAL A 443 -13.60 21.46 1.98
N THR A 444 -14.46 20.54 2.45
CA THR A 444 -15.26 19.67 1.57
C THR A 444 -16.28 20.49 0.79
N LEU A 445 -16.94 21.43 1.47
CA LEU A 445 -17.83 22.42 0.89
C LEU A 445 -17.11 23.25 -0.18
N SER A 446 -15.96 23.83 0.13
CA SER A 446 -15.25 24.72 -0.80
C SER A 446 -14.76 23.97 -2.05
N ILE A 447 -14.22 22.76 -1.92
CA ILE A 447 -13.77 21.95 -3.06
C ILE A 447 -14.95 21.64 -3.99
N ASN A 448 -16.04 21.10 -3.44
CA ASN A 448 -17.17 20.63 -4.25
C ASN A 448 -17.96 21.79 -4.87
N PHE A 449 -18.05 22.93 -4.17
CA PHE A 449 -18.73 24.10 -4.70
C PHE A 449 -17.91 24.83 -5.77
N SER A 450 -16.61 25.06 -5.54
CA SER A 450 -15.72 25.57 -6.59
C SER A 450 -15.71 24.64 -7.80
N GLY A 451 -15.82 23.33 -7.57
CA GLY A 451 -16.03 22.34 -8.61
C GLY A 451 -17.30 22.55 -9.42
N ALA A 452 -18.43 22.78 -8.75
CA ALA A 452 -19.70 23.08 -9.42
C ALA A 452 -19.63 24.38 -10.24
N GLN A 453 -18.98 25.42 -9.74
CA GLN A 453 -18.72 26.64 -10.49
C GLN A 453 -17.85 26.37 -11.73
N LEU A 454 -16.81 25.55 -11.59
CA LEU A 454 -15.92 25.18 -12.68
C LEU A 454 -16.62 24.31 -13.75
N ILE A 455 -17.52 23.42 -13.34
CA ILE A 455 -18.38 22.66 -14.26
C ILE A 455 -19.27 23.61 -15.07
N LEU A 456 -19.88 24.59 -14.39
CA LEU A 456 -20.72 25.59 -15.06
C LEU A 456 -19.91 26.50 -15.97
N SER A 457 -18.69 26.91 -15.57
CA SER A 457 -17.84 27.77 -16.40
C SER A 457 -17.47 27.13 -17.74
N ALA A 458 -17.52 25.80 -17.86
CA ALA A 458 -17.34 25.11 -19.14
C ALA A 458 -18.35 25.56 -20.20
N ILE A 459 -19.59 25.90 -19.82
CA ILE A 459 -20.62 26.42 -20.74
C ILE A 459 -20.20 27.78 -21.31
N GLY A 460 -19.55 28.60 -20.47
CA GLY A 460 -19.01 29.91 -20.85
C GLY A 460 -17.96 29.86 -21.96
N LEU A 461 -17.31 28.70 -22.17
CA LEU A 461 -16.34 28.53 -23.26
C LEU A 461 -16.97 28.64 -24.65
N TRP A 462 -18.22 28.21 -24.81
CA TRP A 462 -18.98 28.31 -26.07
C TRP A 462 -19.97 29.47 -26.08
N ARG A 463 -20.37 29.98 -24.91
CA ARG A 463 -21.26 31.13 -24.77
C ARG A 463 -20.65 32.15 -23.82
N GLU A 464 -19.87 33.07 -24.38
CA GLU A 464 -19.09 34.05 -23.62
C GLU A 464 -19.97 35.00 -22.78
N ASP A 465 -21.18 35.31 -23.25
CA ASP A 465 -22.13 36.16 -22.53
C ASP A 465 -22.88 35.43 -21.39
N TRP A 466 -22.66 34.12 -21.24
CA TRP A 466 -23.39 33.32 -20.27
C TRP A 466 -22.65 33.24 -18.94
N SER A 467 -23.34 33.59 -17.86
CA SER A 467 -22.91 33.34 -16.48
C SER A 467 -23.98 32.58 -15.72
N ALA A 468 -23.55 31.71 -14.80
CA ALA A 468 -24.46 30.92 -14.00
C ALA A 468 -25.16 31.81 -12.96
N ASN A 469 -26.48 31.70 -12.89
CA ASN A 469 -27.24 32.32 -11.81
C ASN A 469 -26.95 31.62 -10.47
N PRO A 470 -27.12 32.31 -9.32
CA PRO A 470 -26.83 31.71 -8.02
C PRO A 470 -27.54 30.38 -7.74
N TRP A 471 -28.80 30.26 -8.16
CA TRP A 471 -29.58 29.03 -8.03
C TRP A 471 -29.06 27.88 -8.91
N GLN A 472 -28.52 28.18 -10.10
CA GLN A 472 -27.93 27.17 -10.99
C GLN A 472 -26.66 26.61 -10.37
N THR A 473 -25.83 27.47 -9.77
CA THR A 473 -24.63 27.08 -9.03
C THR A 473 -24.95 26.17 -7.85
N VAL A 474 -25.96 26.53 -7.03
CA VAL A 474 -26.37 25.70 -5.89
C VAL A 474 -26.94 24.35 -6.32
N LEU A 475 -27.77 24.31 -7.37
CA LEU A 475 -28.31 23.04 -7.89
C LEU A 475 -27.20 22.15 -8.47
N MET A 476 -26.25 22.73 -9.21
CA MET A 476 -25.08 21.99 -9.71
C MET A 476 -24.23 21.47 -8.55
N PHE A 477 -24.03 22.27 -7.51
CA PHE A 477 -23.33 21.86 -6.30
C PHE A 477 -24.03 20.69 -5.61
N TRP A 478 -25.35 20.72 -5.44
CA TRP A 478 -26.09 19.59 -4.86
C TRP A 478 -26.05 18.34 -5.73
N ALA A 479 -26.16 18.49 -7.06
CA ALA A 479 -26.02 17.38 -7.98
C ALA A 479 -24.62 16.75 -7.87
N TRP A 480 -23.58 17.58 -7.79
CA TRP A 480 -22.21 17.13 -7.62
C TRP A 480 -21.96 16.47 -6.24
N MET A 481 -22.46 17.07 -5.16
CA MET A 481 -22.42 16.48 -3.82
C MET A 481 -23.12 15.12 -3.78
N PHE A 482 -24.23 14.96 -4.49
CA PHE A 482 -24.91 13.68 -4.61
C PHE A 482 -24.06 12.63 -5.33
N VAL A 483 -23.28 13.00 -6.35
CA VAL A 483 -22.30 12.11 -6.99
C VAL A 483 -21.23 11.69 -5.97
N CYS A 484 -20.62 12.65 -5.27
CA CYS A 484 -19.61 12.36 -4.25
C CYS A 484 -20.15 11.47 -3.12
N PHE A 485 -21.38 11.73 -2.66
CA PHE A 485 -22.08 10.91 -1.67
C PHE A 485 -22.31 9.50 -2.19
N SER A 486 -22.81 9.35 -3.42
CA SER A 486 -23.11 8.04 -4.02
C SER A 486 -21.86 7.18 -4.16
N VAL A 487 -20.74 7.76 -4.59
CA VAL A 487 -19.46 7.05 -4.67
C VAL A 487 -18.99 6.62 -3.28
N ASN A 488 -19.07 7.51 -2.29
CA ASN A 488 -18.70 7.19 -0.91
C ASN A 488 -19.60 6.11 -0.27
N ALA A 489 -20.89 6.12 -0.58
CA ALA A 489 -21.88 5.22 0.01
C ALA A 489 -21.88 3.83 -0.64
N PHE A 490 -21.83 3.77 -1.98
CA PHE A 490 -22.05 2.53 -2.73
C PHE A 490 -20.77 1.95 -3.35
N ALA A 491 -19.76 2.78 -3.63
CA ALA A 491 -18.49 2.36 -4.20
C ALA A 491 -17.34 2.36 -3.18
N SER A 492 -17.66 2.30 -1.87
CA SER A 492 -16.69 2.28 -0.77
C SER A 492 -15.62 1.19 -0.94
N LYS A 493 -16.03 0.01 -1.42
CA LYS A 493 -15.14 -1.14 -1.71
C LYS A 493 -14.11 -0.86 -2.81
N TYR A 494 -14.37 0.11 -3.68
CA TYR A 494 -13.49 0.49 -4.78
C TYR A 494 -12.65 1.73 -4.46
N LEU A 495 -12.77 2.33 -3.26
CA LEU A 495 -12.01 3.53 -2.89
C LEU A 495 -10.50 3.32 -3.05
N ASP A 496 -9.97 2.13 -2.74
CA ASP A 496 -8.55 1.83 -2.96
C ASP A 496 -8.13 1.94 -4.43
N LEU A 497 -8.96 1.43 -5.34
CA LEU A 497 -8.73 1.53 -6.78
C LEU A 497 -8.90 2.98 -7.27
N ILE A 498 -9.94 3.67 -6.82
CA ILE A 498 -10.21 5.08 -7.18
C ILE A 498 -9.03 5.97 -6.80
N ASN A 499 -8.47 5.80 -5.59
CA ASN A 499 -7.32 6.57 -5.12
C ASN A 499 -6.05 6.27 -5.92
N LYS A 500 -5.83 5.02 -6.33
CA LYS A 500 -4.70 4.65 -7.22
C LYS A 500 -4.86 5.27 -8.61
N ILE A 501 -6.05 5.21 -9.19
CA ILE A 501 -6.36 5.84 -10.49
C ILE A 501 -6.12 7.35 -10.42
N CYS A 502 -6.49 8.01 -9.32
CA CYS A 502 -6.26 9.45 -9.13
C CYS A 502 -4.80 9.86 -9.34
N ILE A 503 -3.83 9.09 -8.84
CA ILE A 503 -2.41 9.39 -8.99
C ILE A 503 -2.04 9.43 -10.48
N TYR A 504 -2.40 8.39 -11.22
CA TYR A 504 -2.11 8.29 -12.66
C TYR A 504 -2.85 9.36 -13.48
N TRP A 505 -4.13 9.59 -13.17
CA TRP A 505 -4.94 10.62 -13.82
C TRP A 505 -4.34 12.00 -13.63
N THR A 506 -3.95 12.35 -12.39
CA THR A 506 -3.41 13.67 -12.08
C THR A 506 -2.05 13.87 -12.75
N ALA A 507 -1.16 12.87 -12.72
CA ALA A 507 0.13 12.93 -13.40
C ALA A 507 -0.04 13.08 -14.92
N ALA A 508 -0.92 12.29 -15.53
CA ALA A 508 -1.23 12.40 -16.96
C ALA A 508 -1.86 13.76 -17.30
N SER A 509 -2.77 14.26 -16.48
CA SER A 509 -3.44 15.55 -16.66
C SER A 509 -2.43 16.69 -16.66
N VAL A 510 -1.52 16.73 -15.68
CA VAL A 510 -0.46 17.75 -15.60
C VAL A 510 0.42 17.71 -16.84
N LEU A 511 0.88 16.54 -17.27
CA LEU A 511 1.72 16.40 -18.47
C LEU A 511 0.98 16.83 -19.74
N ILE A 512 -0.27 16.40 -19.94
CA ILE A 512 -1.06 16.74 -21.12
C ILE A 512 -1.33 18.25 -21.16
N ILE A 513 -1.72 18.85 -20.03
CA ILE A 513 -1.97 20.30 -19.95
C ILE A 513 -0.69 21.07 -20.29
N ILE A 514 0.44 20.74 -19.68
CA ILE A 514 1.71 21.44 -19.93
C ILE A 514 2.15 21.31 -21.39
N VAL A 515 2.16 20.09 -21.93
CA VAL A 515 2.59 19.86 -23.32
C VAL A 515 1.66 20.57 -24.29
N THR A 516 0.35 20.53 -24.06
CA THR A 516 -0.62 21.16 -24.96
C THR A 516 -0.51 22.68 -24.91
N LEU A 517 -0.45 23.28 -23.71
CA LEU A 517 -0.31 24.72 -23.56
C LEU A 517 0.99 25.23 -24.20
N LEU A 518 2.11 24.57 -23.91
CA LEU A 518 3.39 24.97 -24.49
C LEU A 518 3.46 24.72 -26.00
N ALA A 519 2.80 23.69 -26.53
CA ALA A 519 2.85 23.40 -27.97
C ALA A 519 1.87 24.24 -28.81
N MET A 520 0.80 24.76 -28.20
CA MET A 520 -0.24 25.51 -28.90
C MET A 520 -0.18 27.03 -28.68
N SER A 521 0.61 27.51 -27.71
CA SER A 521 0.77 28.94 -27.50
C SER A 521 1.60 29.57 -28.62
N ASP A 522 1.07 30.61 -29.25
CA ASP A 522 1.81 31.42 -30.22
C ASP A 522 2.66 32.51 -29.54
N ASP A 523 2.29 32.92 -28.33
CA ASP A 523 2.96 33.95 -27.54
C ASP A 523 3.47 33.39 -26.21
N TYR A 524 4.66 33.84 -25.78
CA TYR A 524 5.23 33.49 -24.49
C TYR A 524 5.67 34.73 -23.72
N ARG A 525 5.40 34.75 -22.42
CA ARG A 525 5.94 35.73 -21.49
C ARG A 525 7.45 35.54 -21.33
N SER A 526 8.17 36.62 -21.03
CA SER A 526 9.61 36.54 -20.78
C SER A 526 9.90 35.79 -19.48
N GLY A 527 11.10 35.20 -19.36
CA GLY A 527 11.53 34.58 -18.10
C GLY A 527 11.55 35.59 -16.93
N GLU A 528 11.85 36.86 -17.21
CA GLU A 528 11.72 37.94 -16.23
C GLU A 528 10.28 38.11 -15.75
N PHE A 529 9.30 38.06 -16.65
CA PHE A 529 7.89 38.09 -16.26
C PHE A 529 7.52 36.92 -15.35
N VAL A 530 7.97 35.72 -15.70
CA VAL A 530 7.63 34.51 -14.94
C VAL A 530 8.25 34.49 -13.54
N PHE A 531 9.51 34.89 -13.38
CA PHE A 531 10.24 34.73 -12.12
C PHE A 531 10.35 35.99 -11.25
N ALA A 532 10.18 37.18 -11.84
CA ALA A 532 10.45 38.46 -11.17
C ALA A 532 9.33 39.50 -11.28
N HIS A 533 8.35 39.34 -12.18
CA HIS A 533 7.27 40.32 -12.29
C HIS A 533 6.33 40.25 -11.08
N TYR A 534 6.13 41.43 -10.50
CA TYR A 534 5.27 41.64 -9.34
C TYR A 534 4.42 42.87 -9.60
N ASP A 535 3.11 42.70 -9.55
CA ASP A 535 2.13 43.78 -9.62
C ASP A 535 0.94 43.42 -8.74
N ALA A 536 0.67 44.28 -7.76
CA ALA A 536 -0.43 44.16 -6.80
C ALA A 536 -1.41 45.34 -6.89
N SER A 537 -1.36 46.12 -7.97
CA SER A 537 -2.20 47.31 -8.15
C SER A 537 -3.70 47.01 -8.09
N ALA A 538 -4.12 45.82 -8.54
CA ALA A 538 -5.50 45.35 -8.47
C ALA A 538 -6.00 45.07 -7.04
N SER A 539 -5.08 44.82 -6.09
CA SER A 539 -5.42 44.54 -4.69
C SER A 539 -5.71 45.81 -3.88
N GLY A 540 -5.07 46.94 -4.22
CA GLY A 540 -5.10 48.16 -3.40
C GLY A 540 -4.37 48.05 -2.05
N TRP A 541 -3.75 46.91 -1.74
CA TRP A 541 -2.87 46.73 -0.58
C TRP A 541 -1.47 47.29 -0.88
N PRO A 542 -0.68 47.69 0.14
CA PRO A 542 0.74 47.95 -0.03
C PRO A 542 1.44 46.69 -0.56
N ASP A 543 2.34 46.84 -1.53
CA ASP A 543 3.01 45.75 -2.25
C ASP A 543 3.47 44.60 -1.32
N GLY A 544 4.26 44.90 -0.30
CA GLY A 544 4.75 43.85 0.61
C GLY A 544 3.63 43.07 1.32
N TRP A 545 2.51 43.71 1.64
CA TRP A 545 1.37 43.07 2.30
C TRP A 545 0.50 42.28 1.33
N ALA A 546 0.31 42.77 0.10
CA ALA A 546 -0.43 42.06 -0.93
C ALA A 546 0.16 40.66 -1.18
N PHE A 547 1.50 40.55 -1.23
CA PHE A 547 2.16 39.23 -1.33
C PHE A 547 1.70 38.25 -0.24
N PHE A 548 1.58 38.69 1.02
CA PHE A 548 1.16 37.83 2.12
C PHE A 548 -0.34 37.47 2.06
N VAL A 549 -1.20 38.39 1.63
CA VAL A 549 -2.63 38.10 1.41
C VAL A 549 -2.80 37.03 0.32
N GLY A 550 -2.02 37.14 -0.76
CA GLY A 550 -2.04 36.19 -1.87
C GLY A 550 -1.59 34.76 -1.52
N LEU A 551 -0.91 34.54 -0.39
CA LEU A 551 -0.47 33.21 0.06
C LEU A 551 -1.64 32.26 0.37
N LEU A 552 -2.87 32.78 0.46
CA LEU A 552 -4.09 31.99 0.70
C LEU A 552 -4.27 30.87 -0.33
N GLN A 553 -4.00 31.11 -1.62
CA GLN A 553 -4.11 30.08 -2.67
C GLN A 553 -3.25 28.85 -2.36
N ALA A 554 -1.98 29.08 -2.04
CA ALA A 554 -1.03 28.01 -1.77
C ALA A 554 -1.38 27.29 -0.46
N ALA A 555 -1.75 28.05 0.58
CA ALA A 555 -2.11 27.48 1.88
C ALA A 555 -3.35 26.61 1.77
N TYR A 556 -4.42 27.12 1.14
CA TYR A 556 -5.65 26.37 0.89
C TYR A 556 -5.37 25.04 0.17
N THR A 557 -4.67 25.11 -0.97
CA THR A 557 -4.39 23.93 -1.81
C THR A 557 -3.63 22.83 -1.05
N LEU A 558 -2.70 23.21 -0.17
CA LEU A 558 -1.86 22.27 0.56
C LEU A 558 -2.47 21.77 1.87
N THR A 559 -3.62 22.26 2.33
CA THR A 559 -4.12 21.97 3.70
C THR A 559 -4.55 20.49 3.92
N GLY A 560 -4.64 19.69 2.85
CA GLY A 560 -5.16 18.32 2.87
C GLY A 560 -4.32 17.26 3.61
N TYR A 561 -3.06 17.53 3.96
CA TYR A 561 -2.16 16.51 4.53
C TYR A 561 -2.59 15.96 5.91
N GLY A 562 -3.25 16.76 6.74
CA GLY A 562 -3.71 16.32 8.07
C GLY A 562 -4.98 15.46 8.03
N LEU A 563 -5.73 15.51 6.93
CA LEU A 563 -7.00 14.80 6.75
C LEU A 563 -6.81 13.28 6.69
N VAL A 564 -5.63 12.85 6.24
CA VAL A 564 -5.21 11.46 6.17
C VAL A 564 -5.21 10.77 7.55
N ALA A 565 -5.00 11.53 8.63
CA ALA A 565 -5.03 10.99 9.99
C ALA A 565 -6.40 10.39 10.35
N SER A 566 -7.49 10.91 9.79
CA SER A 566 -8.84 10.36 10.00
C SER A 566 -9.02 8.95 9.43
N MET A 567 -8.11 8.50 8.56
CA MET A 567 -8.14 7.18 7.93
C MET A 567 -7.34 6.13 8.71
N CYS A 568 -6.62 6.47 9.79
CA CYS A 568 -5.71 5.54 10.49
C CYS A 568 -6.33 4.17 10.86
N GLU A 569 -7.63 4.11 11.09
CA GLU A 569 -8.35 2.86 11.40
C GLU A 569 -8.59 1.96 10.17
N GLU A 570 -8.54 2.50 8.95
CA GLU A 570 -8.72 1.76 7.68
C GLU A 570 -7.37 1.36 7.04
N VAL A 571 -6.23 1.81 7.62
CA VAL A 571 -4.86 1.55 7.12
C VAL A 571 -4.26 0.28 7.69
N GLN A 572 -3.49 -0.46 6.89
CA GLN A 572 -2.82 -1.69 7.32
C GLN A 572 -1.73 -1.45 8.37
N ASN A 573 -0.83 -0.48 8.17
CA ASN A 573 0.23 -0.14 9.12
C ASN A 573 0.25 1.36 9.45
N PRO A 574 -0.68 1.84 10.30
CA PRO A 574 -0.92 3.27 10.45
C PRO A 574 0.23 4.02 11.11
N ALA A 575 0.99 3.39 12.03
CA ALA A 575 2.13 4.01 12.71
C ALA A 575 3.31 4.35 11.77
N ARG A 576 3.40 3.68 10.61
CA ARG A 576 4.50 3.90 9.64
C ARG A 576 4.03 4.47 8.31
N GLU A 577 2.86 4.06 7.84
CA GLU A 577 2.36 4.43 6.51
C GLU A 577 1.72 5.81 6.51
N VAL A 578 0.91 6.14 7.53
CA VAL A 578 0.25 7.45 7.60
C VAL A 578 1.26 8.59 7.76
N PRO A 579 2.23 8.54 8.70
CA PRO A 579 3.27 9.57 8.80
C PRO A 579 4.03 9.81 7.49
N LYS A 580 4.40 8.73 6.80
CA LYS A 580 5.07 8.81 5.49
C LYS A 580 4.17 9.44 4.44
N ALA A 581 2.91 9.01 4.36
CA ALA A 581 1.94 9.56 3.42
C ALA A 581 1.71 11.06 3.64
N MET A 582 1.62 11.52 4.89
CA MET A 582 1.49 12.95 5.22
C MET A 582 2.64 13.78 4.64
N VAL A 583 3.88 13.38 4.88
CA VAL A 583 5.06 14.15 4.41
C VAL A 583 5.29 14.02 2.91
N LEU A 584 5.23 12.80 2.38
CA LEU A 584 5.51 12.53 0.96
C LEU A 584 4.46 13.15 0.05
N SER A 585 3.19 13.17 0.46
CA SER A 585 2.13 13.80 -0.34
C SER A 585 2.35 15.31 -0.45
N VAL A 586 2.74 16.00 0.61
CA VAL A 586 3.05 17.45 0.56
C VAL A 586 4.27 17.73 -0.30
N ALA A 587 5.33 16.93 -0.17
CA ALA A 587 6.52 17.08 -1.00
C ALA A 587 6.18 16.88 -2.50
N ALA A 588 5.42 15.83 -2.82
CA ALA A 588 4.95 15.57 -4.18
C ALA A 588 4.02 16.68 -4.70
N ALA A 589 3.12 17.19 -3.86
CA ALA A 589 2.23 18.29 -4.18
C ALA A 589 3.03 19.56 -4.50
N GLY A 590 3.98 19.95 -3.65
CA GLY A 590 4.84 21.11 -3.84
C GLY A 590 5.60 21.07 -5.17
N ILE A 591 6.21 19.93 -5.50
CA ILE A 591 6.90 19.72 -6.80
C ILE A 591 5.91 19.80 -7.96
N THR A 592 4.75 19.13 -7.84
CA THR A 592 3.71 19.14 -8.89
C THR A 592 3.23 20.56 -9.17
N GLY A 593 3.06 21.39 -8.15
CA GLY A 593 2.64 22.78 -8.33
C GLY A 593 3.68 23.62 -9.07
N ILE A 594 4.97 23.43 -8.81
CA ILE A 594 6.03 24.12 -9.58
C ILE A 594 6.00 23.70 -11.06
N ILE A 595 5.90 22.38 -11.30
CA ILE A 595 5.82 21.82 -12.66
C ILE A 595 4.59 22.34 -13.40
N TYR A 596 3.47 22.52 -12.70
CA TYR A 596 2.22 23.02 -13.27
C TYR A 596 2.21 24.54 -13.50
N LEU A 597 2.69 25.32 -12.53
CA LEU A 597 2.60 26.79 -12.55
C LEU A 597 3.60 27.44 -13.52
N ILE A 598 4.83 26.94 -13.63
CA ILE A 598 5.85 27.56 -14.48
C ILE A 598 5.38 27.63 -15.96
N PRO A 599 4.97 26.51 -16.61
CA PRO A 599 4.48 26.55 -17.97
C PRO A 599 3.23 27.42 -18.12
N LEU A 600 2.32 27.38 -17.14
CA LEU A 600 1.09 28.17 -17.14
C LEU A 600 1.38 29.67 -17.12
N LEU A 601 2.41 30.11 -16.40
CA LEU A 601 2.87 31.50 -16.37
C LEU A 601 3.53 31.94 -17.68
N PHE A 602 4.25 31.03 -18.36
CA PHE A 602 4.83 31.34 -19.67
C PHE A 602 3.77 31.61 -20.74
N VAL A 603 2.63 30.91 -20.68
CA VAL A 603 1.52 31.09 -21.64
C VAL A 603 0.42 32.00 -21.11
N LEU A 604 0.66 32.71 -20.01
CA LEU A 604 -0.37 33.49 -19.33
C LEU A 604 -0.88 34.62 -20.24
N PRO A 605 -2.19 34.65 -20.56
CA PRO A 605 -2.80 35.73 -21.31
C PRO A 605 -2.72 37.08 -20.59
N ASP A 606 -3.36 38.10 -21.17
CA ASP A 606 -3.57 39.36 -20.48
C ASP A 606 -4.30 39.16 -19.14
N ILE A 607 -3.78 39.77 -18.08
CA ILE A 607 -4.22 39.51 -16.70
C ILE A 607 -5.60 40.13 -16.44
N GLN A 608 -5.86 41.32 -16.99
CA GLN A 608 -7.15 41.98 -16.85
C GLN A 608 -8.25 41.13 -17.48
N THR A 609 -7.98 40.56 -18.67
CA THR A 609 -8.88 39.62 -19.34
C THR A 609 -9.25 38.42 -18.46
N LEU A 610 -8.30 37.90 -17.66
CA LEU A 610 -8.57 36.80 -16.73
C LEU A 610 -9.36 37.25 -15.49
N LEU A 611 -9.08 38.44 -14.96
CA LEU A 611 -9.79 39.00 -13.80
C LEU A 611 -11.24 39.38 -14.14
N ASP A 612 -11.53 39.76 -15.39
CA ASP A 612 -12.86 40.17 -15.86
C ASP A 612 -13.79 38.98 -16.18
N VAL A 613 -13.33 37.73 -16.00
CA VAL A 613 -14.15 36.55 -16.24
C VAL A 613 -15.32 36.50 -15.27
N ALA A 614 -16.54 36.69 -15.78
CA ALA A 614 -17.78 36.79 -15.01
C ALA A 614 -18.08 35.55 -14.13
N SER A 615 -17.58 34.37 -14.49
CA SER A 615 -17.74 33.16 -13.66
C SER A 615 -16.84 33.14 -12.41
N GLY A 616 -15.84 34.03 -12.34
CA GLY A 616 -14.79 34.01 -11.32
C GLY A 616 -13.81 32.83 -11.46
N GLN A 617 -13.89 32.08 -12.56
CA GLN A 617 -13.06 30.88 -12.81
C GLN A 617 -12.23 31.08 -14.08
N PRO A 618 -11.05 31.74 -13.99
CA PRO A 618 -10.28 32.18 -15.17
C PRO A 618 -9.62 31.05 -15.96
N ILE A 619 -9.43 29.88 -15.36
CA ILE A 619 -8.62 28.79 -15.96
C ILE A 619 -9.18 28.28 -17.30
N GLY A 620 -10.51 28.17 -17.42
CA GLY A 620 -11.12 27.70 -18.66
C GLY A 620 -10.90 28.67 -19.81
N THR A 621 -11.04 29.97 -19.53
CA THR A 621 -10.77 31.05 -20.48
C THR A 621 -9.29 31.08 -20.87
N LEU A 622 -8.38 30.91 -19.91
CA LEU A 622 -6.95 30.78 -20.19
C LEU A 622 -6.68 29.65 -21.19
N PHE A 623 -7.20 28.45 -20.94
CA PHE A 623 -7.02 27.32 -21.84
C PHE A 623 -7.63 27.57 -23.23
N LYS A 624 -8.79 28.22 -23.31
CA LYS A 624 -9.43 28.59 -24.58
C LYS A 624 -8.59 29.58 -25.38
N ILE A 625 -8.03 30.60 -24.74
CA ILE A 625 -7.17 31.60 -25.40
C ILE A 625 -5.92 30.92 -25.94
N VAL A 626 -5.21 30.16 -25.11
CA VAL A 626 -3.94 29.51 -25.49
C VAL A 626 -4.13 28.43 -26.57
N THR A 627 -5.23 27.67 -26.52
CA THR A 627 -5.50 26.63 -27.54
C THR A 627 -6.20 27.17 -28.79
N GLY A 628 -6.58 28.45 -28.81
CA GLY A 628 -7.30 29.10 -29.92
C GLY A 628 -8.70 28.56 -30.19
N SER A 629 -9.25 27.68 -29.34
CA SER A 629 -10.58 27.08 -29.56
C SER A 629 -11.29 26.70 -28.26
N ALA A 630 -12.62 26.81 -28.25
CA ALA A 630 -13.44 26.36 -27.13
C ALA A 630 -13.31 24.84 -26.87
N GLY A 631 -13.13 24.04 -27.94
CA GLY A 631 -12.92 22.60 -27.84
C GLY A 631 -11.60 22.22 -27.18
N GLY A 632 -10.50 22.88 -27.55
CA GLY A 632 -9.19 22.72 -26.88
C GLY A 632 -9.24 23.15 -25.42
N GLY A 633 -9.83 24.31 -25.15
CA GLY A 633 -10.04 24.82 -23.80
C GLY A 633 -10.82 23.86 -22.91
N PHE A 634 -11.92 23.30 -23.42
CA PHE A 634 -12.69 22.30 -22.70
C PHE A 634 -11.97 20.97 -22.51
N GLY A 635 -11.20 20.51 -23.51
CA GLY A 635 -10.41 19.28 -23.40
C GLY A 635 -9.42 19.34 -22.23
N LEU A 636 -8.75 20.48 -22.04
CA LEU A 636 -7.86 20.70 -20.89
C LEU A 636 -8.63 20.90 -19.58
N LEU A 637 -9.76 21.61 -19.62
CA LEU A 637 -10.63 21.79 -18.46
C LEU A 637 -11.19 20.44 -17.95
N PHE A 638 -11.54 19.52 -18.85
CA PHE A 638 -12.04 18.19 -18.53
C PHE A 638 -11.04 17.37 -17.70
N LEU A 639 -9.74 17.54 -17.95
CA LEU A 639 -8.69 16.90 -17.15
C LEU A 639 -8.71 17.41 -15.70
N ILE A 640 -8.87 18.74 -15.52
CA ILE A 640 -9.05 19.36 -14.20
C ILE A 640 -10.36 18.92 -13.53
N LEU A 641 -11.46 18.77 -14.28
CA LEU A 641 -12.73 18.23 -13.76
C LEU A 641 -12.60 16.77 -13.31
N GLY A 642 -11.76 15.97 -13.99
CA GLY A 642 -11.41 14.63 -13.52
C GLY A 642 -10.64 14.67 -12.19
N ILE A 643 -9.73 15.62 -12.01
CA ILE A 643 -9.05 15.83 -10.71
C ILE A 643 -10.06 16.23 -9.63
N LEU A 644 -11.01 17.11 -9.96
CA LEU A 644 -12.11 17.50 -9.06
C LEU A 644 -12.93 16.27 -8.59
N PHE A 645 -13.21 15.31 -9.47
CA PHE A 645 -13.91 14.07 -9.09
C PHE A 645 -13.22 13.37 -7.91
N PHE A 646 -11.91 13.15 -8.03
CA PHE A 646 -11.13 12.49 -6.98
C PHE A 646 -11.02 13.36 -5.71
N ALA A 647 -10.82 14.66 -5.88
CA ALA A 647 -10.73 15.61 -4.76
C ALA A 647 -12.03 15.68 -3.95
N GLY A 648 -13.17 15.81 -4.62
CA GLY A 648 -14.49 15.91 -4.00
C GLY A 648 -14.89 14.64 -3.26
N VAL A 649 -14.68 13.47 -3.89
CA VAL A 649 -14.91 12.16 -3.26
C VAL A 649 -13.98 11.97 -2.05
N GLY A 650 -12.70 12.31 -2.18
CA GLY A 650 -11.71 12.17 -1.12
C GLY A 650 -11.97 13.10 0.07
N ALA A 651 -12.34 14.36 -0.19
CA ALA A 651 -12.66 15.33 0.86
C ALA A 651 -13.88 14.88 1.67
N LEU A 652 -14.94 14.43 0.99
CA LEU A 652 -16.14 13.91 1.66
C LEU A 652 -15.85 12.60 2.41
N THR A 653 -14.95 11.76 1.89
CA THR A 653 -14.42 10.59 2.62
C THR A 653 -13.84 11.04 3.95
N ALA A 654 -12.83 11.93 3.95
CA ALA A 654 -12.18 12.39 5.17
C ALA A 654 -13.16 13.05 6.16
N SER A 655 -14.03 13.92 5.65
CA SER A 655 -15.04 14.63 6.43
C SER A 655 -16.00 13.67 7.17
N SER A 656 -16.47 12.63 6.49
CA SER A 656 -17.37 11.63 7.10
C SER A 656 -16.71 10.83 8.23
N ARG A 657 -15.41 10.49 8.10
CA ARG A 657 -14.67 9.75 9.13
C ARG A 657 -14.29 10.63 10.31
N CYS A 658 -13.92 11.89 10.06
CA CYS A 658 -13.70 12.88 11.11
C CYS A 658 -14.97 13.07 11.95
N THR A 659 -16.13 13.21 11.29
CA THR A 659 -17.44 13.34 11.94
C THR A 659 -17.76 12.11 12.79
N TYR A 660 -17.57 10.92 12.23
CA TYR A 660 -17.77 9.66 12.95
C TYR A 660 -16.86 9.52 14.17
N ALA A 661 -15.56 9.77 14.03
CA ALA A 661 -14.59 9.61 15.12
C ALA A 661 -14.91 10.57 16.28
N PHE A 662 -15.32 11.80 15.99
CA PHE A 662 -15.69 12.78 17.02
C PHE A 662 -17.06 12.48 17.65
N ALA A 663 -17.99 11.93 16.87
CA ALA A 663 -19.26 11.41 17.38
C ALA A 663 -19.07 10.21 18.31
N ARG A 664 -18.19 9.27 17.96
CA ARG A 664 -17.91 8.10 18.78
C ARG A 664 -17.51 8.48 20.22
N ASP A 665 -16.80 9.59 20.38
CA ASP A 665 -16.32 10.09 21.67
C ASP A 665 -17.33 11.03 22.38
N GLY A 666 -18.57 11.11 21.90
CA GLY A 666 -19.65 11.85 22.56
C GLY A 666 -19.61 13.37 22.38
N ALA A 667 -18.86 13.87 21.40
CA ALA A 667 -18.61 15.31 21.30
C ALA A 667 -19.69 16.11 20.55
N ILE A 668 -20.48 15.47 19.68
CA ILE A 668 -21.49 16.15 18.84
C ILE A 668 -22.94 15.76 19.20
N PRO A 669 -23.93 16.62 18.94
CA PRO A 669 -25.35 16.27 19.15
C PRO A 669 -25.74 15.01 18.36
N GLY A 670 -26.50 14.11 18.98
CA GLY A 670 -26.88 12.84 18.30
C GLY A 670 -25.76 11.81 18.21
N TYR A 671 -24.68 11.97 18.97
CA TYR A 671 -23.50 11.10 18.97
C TYR A 671 -23.80 9.60 19.06
N LYS A 672 -24.86 9.20 19.77
CA LYS A 672 -25.29 7.79 19.90
C LYS A 672 -25.63 7.14 18.56
N TRP A 673 -26.03 7.92 17.56
CA TRP A 673 -26.43 7.45 16.23
C TRP A 673 -25.30 7.73 15.24
N LEU A 674 -24.73 8.93 15.29
CA LEU A 674 -23.65 9.38 14.40
C LEU A 674 -22.33 8.63 14.63
N GLY A 675 -22.09 8.13 15.84
CA GLY A 675 -20.92 7.33 16.21
C GLY A 675 -21.07 5.83 15.88
N THR A 676 -22.06 5.43 15.08
CA THR A 676 -22.28 4.02 14.69
C THR A 676 -21.84 3.76 13.25
N THR A 677 -21.40 2.53 12.98
CA THR A 677 -21.06 2.05 11.64
C THR A 677 -22.18 1.19 11.06
N ASN A 678 -22.44 1.33 9.75
CA ASN A 678 -23.41 0.49 9.05
C ASN A 678 -22.73 -0.85 8.71
N LYS A 679 -23.26 -1.97 9.21
CA LYS A 679 -22.68 -3.32 9.04
C LYS A 679 -22.86 -3.93 7.65
N THR A 680 -23.72 -3.36 6.80
CA THR A 680 -23.94 -3.84 5.42
C THR A 680 -23.00 -3.15 4.43
N LEU A 681 -22.70 -1.88 4.66
CA LEU A 681 -21.85 -1.06 3.79
C LEU A 681 -20.42 -0.88 4.32
N ASP A 682 -20.15 -1.30 5.55
CA ASP A 682 -18.85 -1.18 6.26
C ASP A 682 -18.31 0.26 6.33
N ILE A 683 -19.20 1.25 6.39
CA ILE A 683 -18.88 2.68 6.45
C ILE A 683 -19.66 3.42 7.54
N PRO A 684 -19.17 4.58 8.02
CA PRO A 684 -19.92 5.47 8.89
C PRO A 684 -20.99 6.25 8.10
N LEU A 685 -22.07 5.57 7.69
CA LEU A 685 -23.11 6.14 6.83
C LEU A 685 -23.74 7.41 7.42
N TRP A 686 -24.00 7.43 8.72
CA TRP A 686 -24.59 8.61 9.37
C TRP A 686 -23.63 9.80 9.47
N GLY A 687 -22.33 9.55 9.63
CA GLY A 687 -21.31 10.59 9.52
C GLY A 687 -21.25 11.16 8.11
N LEU A 688 -21.34 10.31 7.09
CA LEU A 688 -21.40 10.71 5.69
C LEU A 688 -22.64 11.55 5.39
N VAL A 689 -23.84 11.09 5.79
CA VAL A 689 -25.10 11.83 5.61
C VAL A 689 -25.03 13.18 6.31
N LEU A 690 -24.56 13.24 7.56
CA LEU A 690 -24.46 14.50 8.29
C LEU A 690 -23.52 15.48 7.58
N SER A 691 -22.31 15.05 7.20
CA SER A 691 -21.36 15.88 6.45
C SER A 691 -22.00 16.42 5.16
N THR A 692 -22.62 15.56 4.36
CA THR A 692 -23.27 15.99 3.11
C THR A 692 -24.40 16.98 3.34
N VAL A 693 -25.24 16.75 4.36
CA VAL A 693 -26.35 17.66 4.68
C VAL A 693 -25.83 19.01 5.17
N VAL A 694 -24.84 19.02 6.06
CA VAL A 694 -24.23 20.26 6.55
C VAL A 694 -23.62 21.05 5.38
N ASP A 695 -22.84 20.39 4.51
CA ASP A 695 -22.25 21.05 3.34
C ASP A 695 -23.34 21.59 2.40
N CYS A 696 -24.41 20.83 2.15
CA CYS A 696 -25.53 21.28 1.32
C CYS A 696 -26.27 22.49 1.91
N LEU A 697 -26.45 22.53 3.23
CA LEU A 697 -27.08 23.66 3.94
C LEU A 697 -26.18 24.89 3.97
N LEU A 698 -24.87 24.72 4.18
CA LEU A 698 -23.92 25.83 4.11
C LEU A 698 -23.83 26.40 2.68
N GLY A 699 -24.01 25.59 1.65
CA GLY A 699 -24.13 26.04 0.26
C GLY A 699 -25.28 27.03 0.03
N LEU A 700 -26.36 26.99 0.83
CA LEU A 700 -27.47 27.95 0.73
C LEU A 700 -27.06 29.39 1.07
N ILE A 701 -25.96 29.59 1.81
CA ILE A 701 -25.44 30.93 2.13
C ILE A 701 -25.11 31.70 0.85
N TYR A 702 -24.79 31.00 -0.24
CA TYR A 702 -24.54 31.60 -1.54
C TYR A 702 -25.72 32.42 -2.08
N PHE A 703 -26.97 32.09 -1.72
CA PHE A 703 -28.13 32.91 -2.09
C PHE A 703 -28.12 34.29 -1.44
N GLY A 704 -27.55 34.40 -0.24
CA GLY A 704 -27.46 35.66 0.50
C GLY A 704 -26.22 36.46 0.14
N SER A 705 -25.06 35.80 -0.03
CA SER A 705 -23.81 36.47 -0.37
C SER A 705 -22.80 35.52 -1.02
N THR A 706 -22.37 35.88 -2.24
CA THR A 706 -21.28 35.18 -2.96
C THR A 706 -19.94 35.37 -2.25
N ALA A 707 -19.72 36.55 -1.63
CA ALA A 707 -18.53 36.86 -0.85
C ALA A 707 -18.44 36.02 0.43
N ALA A 708 -19.57 35.84 1.12
CA ALA A 708 -19.63 34.98 2.30
C ALA A 708 -19.27 33.54 1.96
N PHE A 709 -19.67 33.07 0.77
CA PHE A 709 -19.29 31.74 0.30
C PHE A 709 -17.80 31.63 -0.04
N ASN A 710 -17.21 32.59 -0.76
CA ASN A 710 -15.79 32.56 -1.12
C ASN A 710 -14.87 32.52 0.12
N SER A 711 -15.37 32.98 1.26
CA SER A 711 -14.67 32.90 2.55
C SER A 711 -14.52 31.49 3.12
N PHE A 712 -15.23 30.49 2.58
CA PHE A 712 -15.09 29.10 3.03
C PHE A 712 -13.69 28.53 2.80
N THR A 713 -12.98 28.99 1.77
CA THR A 713 -11.57 28.62 1.53
C THR A 713 -10.66 29.11 2.67
N GLY A 714 -10.85 30.36 3.11
CA GLY A 714 -10.12 30.98 4.22
C GLY A 714 -10.44 30.30 5.56
N VAL A 715 -11.71 30.16 5.92
CA VAL A 715 -12.10 29.57 7.21
C VAL A 715 -11.71 28.09 7.31
N ALA A 716 -11.76 27.32 6.21
CA ALA A 716 -11.29 25.94 6.17
C ALA A 716 -9.79 25.87 6.52
N THR A 717 -9.00 26.71 5.86
CA THR A 717 -7.55 26.81 6.08
C THR A 717 -7.23 27.22 7.52
N ILE A 718 -7.95 28.21 8.07
CA ILE A 718 -7.79 28.69 9.44
C ILE A 718 -8.13 27.58 10.45
N CYS A 719 -9.29 26.93 10.30
CA CYS A 719 -9.76 25.91 11.23
C CYS A 719 -8.81 24.71 11.28
N LEU A 720 -8.41 24.19 10.12
CA LEU A 720 -7.47 23.08 10.03
C LEU A 720 -6.09 23.47 10.56
N SER A 721 -5.57 24.65 10.20
CA SER A 721 -4.29 25.16 10.73
C SER A 721 -4.29 25.30 12.25
N CYS A 722 -5.36 25.84 12.84
CA CYS A 722 -5.51 25.95 14.29
C CYS A 722 -5.59 24.56 14.95
N GLY A 723 -6.34 23.63 14.34
CA GLY A 723 -6.45 22.25 14.80
C GLY A 723 -5.11 21.51 14.76
N TYR A 724 -4.27 21.77 13.75
CA TYR A 724 -2.91 21.24 13.64
C TYR A 724 -1.95 21.91 14.62
N GLY A 725 -2.15 23.20 14.90
CA GLY A 725 -1.29 24.00 15.78
C GLY A 725 -1.35 23.59 17.25
N LEU A 726 -2.52 23.23 17.78
CA LEU A 726 -2.66 22.88 19.19
C LEU A 726 -1.80 21.66 19.63
N PRO A 727 -1.81 20.51 18.93
CA PRO A 727 -0.96 19.38 19.30
C PRO A 727 0.54 19.73 19.16
N ILE A 728 0.93 20.53 18.15
CA ILE A 728 2.31 21.01 17.99
C ILE A 728 2.71 21.92 19.16
N LEU A 729 1.82 22.83 19.59
CA LEU A 729 2.03 23.73 20.72
C LEU A 729 2.23 22.95 22.02
N VAL A 730 1.34 22.01 22.32
CA VAL A 730 1.43 21.18 23.52
C VAL A 730 2.72 20.35 23.52
N SER A 731 3.13 19.84 22.35
CA SER A 731 4.40 19.13 22.19
C SER A 731 5.61 20.02 22.54
N VAL A 732 5.65 21.28 22.07
CA VAL A 732 6.71 22.25 22.42
C VAL A 732 6.69 22.59 23.91
N LEU A 733 5.52 22.93 24.47
CA LEU A 733 5.36 23.32 25.87
C LEU A 733 5.78 22.21 26.85
N ARG A 734 5.59 20.94 26.46
CA ARG A 734 6.01 19.78 27.25
C ARG A 734 7.42 19.27 26.92
N GLY A 735 8.21 20.08 26.22
CA GLY A 735 9.60 19.79 25.91
C GLY A 735 9.79 18.60 24.97
N ARG A 736 8.81 18.31 24.11
CA ARG A 736 8.82 17.24 23.09
C ARG A 736 9.15 15.84 23.66
N ARG A 737 8.90 15.61 24.96
CA ARG A 737 9.26 14.35 25.65
C ARG A 737 8.43 13.15 25.16
N MET A 738 7.15 13.38 24.85
CA MET A 738 6.22 12.31 24.43
C MET A 738 6.45 11.84 22.99
N VAL A 739 7.12 12.65 22.16
CA VAL A 739 7.48 12.27 20.78
C VAL A 739 8.87 11.63 20.69
N LYS A 740 9.56 11.43 21.82
CA LYS A 740 10.94 10.91 21.87
C LYS A 740 11.09 9.49 21.28
N HIS A 741 10.05 8.67 21.37
CA HIS A 741 10.01 7.31 20.83
C HIS A 741 9.28 7.19 19.49
N SER A 742 9.12 8.32 18.77
CA SER A 742 8.49 8.32 17.46
C SER A 742 9.26 7.46 16.46
N SER A 743 8.53 6.67 15.66
CA SER A 743 9.09 5.97 14.50
C SER A 743 9.47 6.92 13.36
N PHE A 744 9.09 8.20 13.46
CA PHE A 744 9.43 9.27 12.52
C PHE A 744 10.01 10.47 13.29
N PRO A 745 11.23 10.38 13.86
CA PRO A 745 11.77 11.41 14.72
C PRO A 745 12.34 12.60 13.91
N LEU A 746 11.97 13.83 14.27
CA LEU A 746 12.57 15.06 13.72
C LEU A 746 13.95 15.37 14.31
N GLY A 747 14.37 14.61 15.32
CA GLY A 747 15.66 14.74 15.97
C GLY A 747 15.86 16.13 16.59
N LYS A 748 17.07 16.68 16.42
CA LYS A 748 17.49 17.95 17.04
C LYS A 748 16.77 19.17 16.47
N PHE A 749 16.27 19.09 15.24
CA PHE A 749 15.59 20.21 14.57
C PHE A 749 14.12 20.35 14.95
N GLY A 750 13.54 19.37 15.66
CA GLY A 750 12.12 19.33 15.96
C GLY A 750 11.58 20.55 16.73
N PHE A 751 12.37 21.18 17.59
CA PHE A 751 11.94 22.43 18.25
C PHE A 751 11.87 23.60 17.27
N ALA A 752 12.88 23.78 16.43
CA ALA A 752 12.92 24.85 15.44
C ALA A 752 11.78 24.72 14.43
N ILE A 753 11.55 23.50 13.93
CA ILE A 753 10.46 23.18 13.00
C ILE A 753 9.10 23.47 13.65
N ASN A 754 8.86 22.99 14.88
CA ASN A 754 7.59 23.25 15.56
C ASN A 754 7.34 24.74 15.84
N ILE A 755 8.37 25.50 16.25
CA ILE A 755 8.25 26.95 16.49
C ILE A 755 7.91 27.67 15.18
N LEU A 756 8.60 27.33 14.08
CA LEU A 756 8.30 27.86 12.75
C LEU A 756 6.83 27.61 12.37
N CYS A 757 6.33 26.38 12.60
CA CYS A 757 4.93 26.03 12.34
C CYS A 757 3.97 26.90 13.15
N LEU A 758 4.23 27.12 14.44
CA LEU A 758 3.36 27.92 15.31
C LEU A 758 3.35 29.40 14.91
N CYS A 759 4.50 29.96 14.56
CA CYS A 759 4.61 31.34 14.05
C CYS A 759 3.83 31.51 12.74
N TRP A 760 3.95 30.55 11.82
CA TRP A 760 3.19 30.57 10.57
C TRP A 760 1.68 30.45 10.81
N ILE A 761 1.24 29.51 11.66
CA ILE A 761 -0.19 29.34 11.96
C ILE A 761 -0.77 30.62 12.57
N ALA A 762 -0.04 31.27 13.49
CA ALA A 762 -0.46 32.54 14.07
C ALA A 762 -0.60 33.65 13.01
N LEU A 763 0.35 33.73 12.07
CA LEU A 763 0.30 34.68 10.96
C LEU A 763 -0.85 34.36 9.99
N ALA A 764 -1.01 33.09 9.61
CA ALA A 764 -2.03 32.61 8.69
C ALA A 764 -3.46 32.92 9.15
N ILE A 765 -3.73 32.84 10.47
CA ILE A 765 -5.04 33.22 11.03
C ILE A 765 -5.39 34.67 10.68
N ALA A 766 -4.43 35.59 10.85
CA ALA A 766 -4.65 37.00 10.55
C ALA A 766 -4.74 37.24 9.03
N LEU A 767 -3.83 36.67 8.25
CA LEU A 767 -3.76 36.85 6.80
C LEU A 767 -5.04 36.38 6.09
N PHE A 768 -5.54 35.20 6.45
CA PHE A 768 -6.67 34.59 5.75
C PHE A 768 -8.03 35.13 6.21
N CYS A 769 -8.03 36.09 7.15
CA CYS A 769 -9.18 36.94 7.44
C CYS A 769 -9.20 38.23 6.62
N MET A 770 -8.13 38.56 5.90
CA MET A 770 -8.04 39.78 5.11
C MET A 770 -8.78 39.63 3.77
N PRO A 771 -9.41 40.70 3.25
CA PRO A 771 -9.98 40.73 1.91
C PRO A 771 -8.89 40.73 0.82
N VAL A 772 -9.20 40.14 -0.33
CA VAL A 772 -8.31 40.06 -1.50
C VAL A 772 -8.08 41.44 -2.13
N SER A 773 -9.04 42.35 -2.05
CA SER A 773 -8.87 43.71 -2.56
C SER A 773 -9.53 44.79 -1.72
N LEU A 774 -9.02 46.02 -1.84
CA LEU A 774 -9.52 47.24 -1.25
C LEU A 774 -10.11 48.16 -2.35
N PRO A 775 -11.16 48.95 -2.06
CA PRO A 775 -11.85 49.09 -0.78
C PRO A 775 -12.80 47.92 -0.45
N VAL A 776 -13.03 47.71 0.85
CA VAL A 776 -13.91 46.64 1.34
C VAL A 776 -15.37 47.06 1.20
N THR A 777 -16.15 46.25 0.51
CA THR A 777 -17.60 46.34 0.35
C THR A 777 -18.25 45.07 0.89
N ALA A 778 -19.59 45.06 1.06
CA ALA A 778 -20.30 43.84 1.45
C ALA A 778 -20.08 42.66 0.46
N SER A 779 -19.76 42.95 -0.80
CA SER A 779 -19.46 41.96 -1.83
C SER A 779 -17.97 41.62 -1.98
N SER A 780 -17.05 42.40 -1.40
CA SER A 780 -15.60 42.13 -1.45
C SER A 780 -14.99 41.76 -0.08
N MET A 781 -15.78 41.83 1.00
CA MET A 781 -15.34 41.43 2.34
C MET A 781 -15.07 39.94 2.42
N ASN A 782 -13.96 39.58 3.05
CA ASN A 782 -13.69 38.21 3.46
C ASN A 782 -14.39 37.92 4.80
N TYR A 783 -15.46 37.13 4.75
CA TYR A 783 -16.27 36.76 5.92
C TYR A 783 -15.67 35.61 6.76
N ALA A 784 -14.43 35.18 6.49
CA ALA A 784 -13.83 34.00 7.15
C ALA A 784 -13.79 34.16 8.67
N SER A 785 -13.48 35.36 9.18
CA SER A 785 -13.48 35.66 10.62
C SER A 785 -14.87 35.52 11.25
N VAL A 786 -15.91 35.98 10.56
CA VAL A 786 -17.31 35.88 11.02
C VAL A 786 -17.75 34.42 11.08
N VAL A 787 -17.45 33.65 10.03
CA VAL A 787 -17.77 32.21 9.97
C VAL A 787 -17.00 31.45 11.05
N PHE A 788 -15.71 31.74 11.23
CA PHE A 788 -14.87 31.15 12.28
C PHE A 788 -15.44 31.40 13.68
N VAL A 789 -15.75 32.66 14.01
CA VAL A 789 -16.32 33.04 15.32
C VAL A 789 -17.70 32.41 15.52
N GLY A 790 -18.53 32.33 14.46
CA GLY A 790 -19.82 31.66 14.51
C GLY A 790 -19.72 30.19 14.91
N PHE A 791 -18.84 29.43 14.25
CA PHE A 791 -18.59 28.03 14.60
C PHE A 791 -17.95 27.87 15.98
N ALA A 792 -17.03 28.75 16.36
CA ALA A 792 -16.44 28.77 17.70
C ALA A 792 -17.49 29.02 18.79
N ALA A 793 -18.42 29.96 18.56
CA ALA A 793 -19.52 30.25 19.47
C ALA A 793 -20.47 29.05 19.61
N MET A 794 -20.78 28.35 18.51
CA MET A 794 -21.58 27.11 18.55
C MET A 794 -20.89 26.01 19.36
N SER A 795 -19.59 25.79 19.13
CA SER A 795 -18.79 24.84 19.91
C SER A 795 -18.76 25.18 21.40
N PHE A 796 -18.60 26.47 21.73
CA PHE A 796 -18.59 26.96 23.10
C PHE A 796 -19.96 26.81 23.79
N ALA A 797 -21.04 27.17 23.11
CA ALA A 797 -22.40 26.97 23.63
C ALA A 797 -22.68 25.48 23.89
N TRP A 798 -22.30 24.61 22.95
CA TRP A 798 -22.44 23.17 23.10
C TRP A 798 -21.55 22.60 24.23
N TYR A 799 -20.36 23.18 24.44
CA TYR A 799 -19.50 22.84 25.57
C TYR A 799 -20.18 23.13 26.91
N ILE A 800 -20.84 24.29 27.05
CA ILE A 800 -21.56 24.65 28.28
C ILE A 800 -22.76 23.71 28.51
N ILE A 801 -23.51 23.41 27.46
CA ILE A 801 -24.73 22.60 27.54
C ILE A 801 -24.41 21.13 27.85
N HIS A 802 -23.46 20.54 27.11
CA HIS A 802 -23.19 19.11 27.14
C HIS A 802 -21.74 18.77 27.49
N GLY A 803 -20.78 19.42 26.83
CA GLY A 803 -19.36 19.07 26.92
C GLY A 803 -18.82 19.06 28.36
N ARG A 804 -19.13 20.07 29.16
CA ARG A 804 -18.62 20.22 30.54
C ARG A 804 -19.06 19.10 31.48
N LYS A 805 -20.21 18.46 31.21
CA LYS A 805 -20.80 17.43 32.08
C LYS A 805 -20.56 16.01 31.58
N ASN A 806 -20.57 15.82 30.27
CA ASN A 806 -20.65 14.48 29.66
C ASN A 806 -19.42 14.13 28.80
N PHE A 807 -18.62 15.11 28.37
CA PHE A 807 -17.44 14.85 27.55
C PHE A 807 -16.19 14.68 28.42
N THR A 808 -15.73 13.45 28.55
CA THR A 808 -14.51 13.10 29.29
C THR A 808 -13.25 13.12 28.42
N GLY A 809 -13.39 13.42 27.12
CA GLY A 809 -12.32 13.25 26.13
C GLY A 809 -12.21 11.80 25.64
N PRO A 810 -11.32 11.56 24.67
CA PRO A 810 -11.02 10.21 24.19
C PRO A 810 -10.52 9.32 25.33
N PRO A 811 -10.73 7.99 25.27
CA PRO A 811 -10.27 7.06 26.30
C PRO A 811 -8.76 7.17 26.50
N VAL A 812 -8.34 7.61 27.68
CA VAL A 812 -6.92 7.74 28.04
C VAL A 812 -6.50 6.45 28.75
N VAL A 813 -5.82 5.54 28.05
CA VAL A 813 -5.21 4.37 28.69
C VAL A 813 -3.99 4.85 29.49
N GLN A 814 -4.12 4.79 30.81
CA GLN A 814 -3.06 5.14 31.74
C GLN A 814 -2.06 4.00 31.80
N ASP A 815 -0.83 4.24 31.34
CA ASP A 815 0.42 3.69 31.90
C ASP A 815 1.63 4.26 31.15
N ALA A 816 2.07 5.44 31.59
CA ALA A 816 3.45 5.95 31.50
C ALA A 816 3.44 7.44 31.90
N ASP A 817 3.31 7.70 33.21
CA ASP A 817 3.87 8.92 33.74
C ASP A 817 5.34 8.64 34.07
N PRO A 818 6.33 9.21 33.35
CA PRO A 818 7.72 9.13 33.76
C PRO A 818 8.05 10.04 34.97
N MET A 819 7.05 10.62 35.66
CA MET A 819 7.26 11.51 36.82
C MET A 819 7.24 10.81 38.20
N LEU A 820 7.45 9.51 38.27
CA LEU A 820 7.80 8.85 39.54
C LEU A 820 9.13 8.08 39.39
N GLU A 821 10.23 8.82 39.46
CA GLU A 821 11.48 8.27 40.02
C GLU A 821 11.23 7.92 41.50
N GLY A 822 10.65 6.74 41.72
CA GLY A 822 10.46 6.13 43.02
C GLY A 822 11.42 4.96 43.16
N LYS A 823 12.52 5.20 43.88
CA LYS A 823 13.50 4.30 44.54
C LYS A 823 13.43 2.78 44.23
N PRO A 824 14.59 2.12 43.99
CA PRO A 824 14.63 0.67 43.80
C PRO A 824 14.20 -0.05 45.08
N HIS A 825 13.16 -0.87 44.99
CA HIS A 825 12.89 -1.90 45.99
C HIS A 825 13.86 -3.08 45.78
N PRO A 826 14.43 -3.67 46.85
CA PRO A 826 15.29 -4.84 46.73
C PRO A 826 14.49 -6.04 46.21
N ILE A 827 15.13 -6.82 45.36
CA ILE A 827 14.66 -8.14 44.93
C ILE A 827 14.86 -9.09 46.11
N ASP A 828 13.78 -9.43 46.81
CA ASP A 828 13.73 -10.65 47.59
C ASP A 828 13.22 -11.78 46.69
N GLY A 829 13.97 -12.88 46.74
CA GLY A 829 13.88 -13.96 45.77
C GLY A 829 13.00 -15.10 46.26
N ASP A 830 11.94 -15.35 45.50
CA ASP A 830 11.26 -16.62 45.42
C ASP A 830 10.26 -16.55 44.26
N GLY A 831 10.42 -17.47 43.32
CA GLY A 831 9.59 -17.56 42.13
C GLY A 831 8.21 -18.11 42.45
N GLU A 832 7.18 -17.46 41.91
CA GLU A 832 6.01 -18.03 41.24
C GLU A 832 4.99 -16.89 41.05
N LEU A 833 4.63 -16.57 39.80
CA LEU A 833 3.49 -15.69 39.52
C LEU A 833 2.35 -16.55 38.98
N GLY A 834 1.54 -17.02 39.92
CA GLY A 834 0.21 -17.56 39.66
C GLY A 834 -0.74 -16.47 39.19
N LEU A 835 -1.61 -16.85 38.25
CA LEU A 835 -2.79 -16.10 37.82
C LEU A 835 -3.83 -16.09 38.94
N GLU A 836 -4.22 -14.92 39.44
CA GLU A 836 -5.52 -14.77 40.12
C GLU A 836 -6.32 -13.61 39.54
N THR A 837 -7.44 -14.00 38.93
CA THR A 837 -8.64 -13.21 38.68
C THR A 837 -9.33 -12.86 40.00
N GLU A 838 -9.64 -11.59 40.26
CA GLU A 838 -10.71 -11.25 41.21
C GLU A 838 -11.62 -10.11 40.71
N THR A 839 -12.83 -10.53 40.37
CA THR A 839 -14.10 -9.83 40.56
C THR A 839 -14.29 -9.51 42.05
N LYS A 840 -14.57 -8.25 42.43
CA LYS A 840 -15.34 -7.87 43.63
C LYS A 840 -15.64 -6.37 43.63
N LEU A 841 -16.87 -6.02 43.27
CA LEU A 841 -17.46 -4.70 43.50
C LEU A 841 -18.62 -4.86 44.49
N ALA A 842 -18.62 -3.96 45.47
CA ALA A 842 -19.76 -3.48 46.24
C ALA A 842 -20.36 -4.40 47.34
N MET A 843 -19.84 -4.23 48.56
CA MET A 843 -20.67 -3.98 49.75
C MET A 843 -19.88 -3.11 50.73
N LYS A 844 -20.29 -1.85 50.90
CA LYS A 844 -20.48 -1.25 52.23
C LYS A 844 -21.09 0.15 52.16
N GLU A 845 -22.20 0.26 52.87
CA GLU A 845 -22.86 1.48 53.33
C GLU A 845 -21.93 2.30 54.23
N SER A 846 -21.95 3.62 54.04
CA SER A 846 -22.10 4.64 55.09
C SER A 846 -22.35 6.00 54.44
#